data_AF-A0AAU0K8T0-F1
#
_entry.id   AF-A0AAU0K8T0-F1
#
_cell.length_a   1.000
_cell.length_b   1.000
_cell.length_c   1.000
_cell.angle_alpha   90.00
_cell.angle_beta   90.00
_cell.angle_gamma   90.00
#
_symmetry.space_group_name_H-M   'P 1'
#
loop_
_entity.id
_entity.type
_entity.pdbx_description
1 polymer ?
#
loop_
_entity_poly.entity_id
_entity_poly.type
_entity_poly.pdbx_seq_one_letter_code
_entity_poly.pdbx_strand_id
1 'polypeptide(L)'
;MAKRWKTMDGNMAAAHVSYAFTEVAAIYPITPSSPMAEDCDEWAAQGRKNIFGRVVEISEMQSEAGASGAVHGSLSAGSLTTTFTASQGLLLMIPNMYKIAGERLPAVFDVSARALATHALSIFGDHGDVMACRGTGFAMLASSSVQETMDLTAVSHLTAIKARVPFLNFFDGFRTSHEVQKIEVLDYDDLAKLVDYDAIAEFKADSLNPEHPYTKGTAQNPDIFFQAREACNRFYDELPETVAQYMEQISALTGREYHPFNYYGDPEAERVIVCMGSACQAAEETVDYLMARGEKVGLVIVHLYRPFSPKYFFRGLPATVKKIAVLDRCKEPGALGEPLYQDVCALFEEYAEAERPLVVGGRYGLGSKDTTPTQIKAVFDNLKNYKPVNHFTVGINDDVTYHSLPLGETVNAAPEGTIRCKFWGLGSDGTVGANKNAIKIIGDNTDLYAQGYFSYDSKKSGGITVSHLRFGKKPIKSTYLIENADFVACHKQEYLHQYDVTAGLKKGGVFLLNTQWTGMDALEANVPAKVKRYLAKNDIQFYVIDGTDIAQKIGLGNRTNMVMMSAFFKLANVIPMEDAVKYMKDAIQKSYGRKGEDIINMNNAAVDQGYGALKKIDIPAAWAEAADAPKTEAAGCCEERPDFIRDIVDPINAQEGDKLPVSAFVGIEDGRFPNGTSAFEKRGVAVFVPEWNKDKCIQCNQCSMVCPHATIRPVLLDEDEAAHKPAGFETLPVKAPKELAGLQFRIQVSPLDCLGCGNCADICPVKALEMKPLASQMAQAENWHFGIDHVSDKSDRVNTHNMKNSQFATPYFEFSGACAGCGETPYAKLVTQLFGDRMMIANATGCSSIWGASAPSMPYTTNALGQGPAWANSLFEDNAEYGYGMAMSVKNSRNDLTANVEALLASDTLPEEVRKALQGWYDVRNDAAGSKAAAEAVYEVLDCDLGDEELNAKLARVGDLADYLVKKSIWIFGGDGWAYDIGFGGLDHVLASGENVNVLVFDTEVYSNTGGQSSKSTPTSAVAKFAAAGKKVAKKDLGRIAMTYGYVYVAQCAMGADKNQLVKVLSEAEAYDGPSLIICYAPCINHGLRAGMGKSQEQEKKAVEAGYWHLYHYNPELEEQGKNPFVLDSKEPKASFRDFLMSESRYTSLAKTNPEMAEQLYAKAERDAKRRYCVYKSLAEAKPLEAE
;
A
#
# COMPACT_ATOMS: atom_id res chain seq x y z
N MET A 1 19.45 -34.29 16.95
CA MET A 1 20.27 -33.06 16.95
C MET A 1 19.64 -32.04 17.88
N ALA A 2 20.39 -31.05 18.37
CA ALA A 2 19.82 -30.02 19.24
C ALA A 2 18.93 -29.07 18.42
N LYS A 3 17.63 -29.01 18.72
CA LYS A 3 16.67 -28.15 18.02
C LYS A 3 17.03 -26.68 18.20
N ARG A 4 17.06 -25.91 17.11
CA ARG A 4 17.30 -24.46 17.13
C ARG A 4 15.97 -23.73 16.96
N TRP A 5 15.60 -22.93 17.94
CA TRP A 5 14.36 -22.16 17.93
C TRP A 5 14.64 -20.69 17.62
N LYS A 6 13.76 -20.07 16.85
CA LYS A 6 13.83 -18.64 16.56
C LYS A 6 12.45 -18.08 16.29
N THR A 7 12.25 -16.82 16.69
CA THR A 7 11.04 -16.07 16.37
C THR A 7 11.18 -15.38 15.01
N MET A 8 10.42 -15.84 14.00
CA MET A 8 10.50 -15.42 12.59
C MET A 8 9.09 -15.29 11.99
N ASP A 9 8.94 -14.55 10.90
CA ASP A 9 7.72 -14.59 10.09
C ASP A 9 7.84 -15.55 8.90
N GLY A 10 6.73 -15.80 8.19
CA GLY A 10 6.71 -16.72 7.05
C GLY A 10 7.66 -16.30 5.92
N ASN A 11 7.78 -15.00 5.64
CA ASN A 11 8.74 -14.50 4.66
C ASN A 11 10.18 -14.85 5.05
N MET A 12 10.59 -14.53 6.28
CA MET A 12 11.94 -14.81 6.75
C MET A 12 12.23 -16.32 6.80
N ALA A 13 11.21 -17.15 7.07
CA ALA A 13 11.32 -18.61 7.04
C ALA A 13 11.56 -19.14 5.62
N ALA A 14 10.76 -18.71 4.63
CA ALA A 14 10.95 -19.08 3.23
C ALA A 14 12.32 -18.60 2.70
N ALA A 15 12.65 -17.32 2.92
CA ALA A 15 13.92 -16.74 2.49
C ALA A 15 15.11 -17.48 3.09
N HIS A 16 15.05 -17.86 4.38
CA HIS A 16 16.12 -18.62 5.05
C HIS A 16 16.44 -19.92 4.30
N VAL A 17 15.42 -20.66 3.89
CA VAL A 17 15.59 -21.95 3.20
C VAL A 17 15.96 -21.75 1.74
N SER A 18 15.28 -20.87 1.02
CA SER A 18 15.58 -20.60 -0.39
C SER A 18 17.01 -20.09 -0.58
N TYR A 19 17.50 -19.24 0.32
CA TYR A 19 18.90 -18.79 0.30
C TYR A 19 19.90 -19.96 0.40
N ALA A 20 19.54 -21.05 1.08
CA ALA A 20 20.42 -22.22 1.23
C ALA A 20 20.70 -22.91 -0.11
N PHE A 21 19.70 -23.01 -0.99
CA PHE A 21 19.76 -23.75 -2.26
C PHE A 21 20.06 -22.89 -3.48
N THR A 22 20.11 -21.56 -3.31
CA THR A 22 20.16 -20.62 -4.43
C THR A 22 21.59 -20.18 -4.75
N GLU A 23 21.95 -20.12 -6.04
CA GLU A 23 23.17 -19.46 -6.53
C GLU A 23 22.86 -18.03 -7.00
N VAL A 24 21.73 -17.83 -7.68
CA VAL A 24 21.29 -16.55 -8.24
C VAL A 24 19.84 -16.25 -7.84
N ALA A 25 19.51 -15.00 -7.52
CA ALA A 25 18.12 -14.57 -7.34
C ALA A 25 17.84 -13.32 -8.18
N ALA A 26 16.90 -13.41 -9.12
CA ALA A 26 16.39 -12.25 -9.86
C ALA A 26 15.06 -11.83 -9.25
N ILE A 27 14.96 -10.57 -8.81
CA ILE A 27 13.88 -10.11 -7.95
C ILE A 27 13.25 -8.81 -8.45
N TYR A 28 12.04 -8.53 -7.95
CA TYR A 28 11.37 -7.23 -8.04
C TYR A 28 10.45 -7.07 -6.82
N PRO A 29 10.34 -5.87 -6.21
CA PRO A 29 9.55 -5.69 -5.01
C PRO A 29 8.05 -5.57 -5.27
N ILE A 30 7.29 -6.47 -4.66
CA ILE A 30 5.84 -6.38 -4.51
C ILE A 30 5.42 -6.79 -3.09
N THR A 31 4.47 -6.07 -2.49
CA THR A 31 3.89 -6.45 -1.19
C THR A 31 2.97 -7.68 -1.38
N PRO A 32 2.96 -8.69 -0.49
CA PRO A 32 3.75 -8.84 0.74
C PRO A 32 5.04 -9.68 0.59
N SER A 33 5.55 -9.94 -0.61
CA SER A 33 6.72 -10.83 -0.82
C SER A 33 8.07 -10.13 -0.67
N SER A 34 8.10 -8.79 -0.82
CA SER A 34 9.32 -7.97 -0.77
C SER A 34 10.28 -8.30 0.40
N PRO A 35 9.81 -8.54 1.64
CA PRO A 35 10.70 -8.88 2.75
C PRO A 35 11.61 -10.09 2.50
N MET A 36 11.16 -11.08 1.70
CA MET A 36 12.00 -12.24 1.37
C MET A 36 13.27 -11.84 0.60
N ALA A 37 13.08 -11.03 -0.44
CA ALA A 37 14.18 -10.52 -1.25
C ALA A 37 15.08 -9.59 -0.42
N GLU A 38 14.49 -8.77 0.46
CA GLU A 38 15.23 -7.84 1.32
C GLU A 38 16.13 -8.58 2.33
N ASP A 39 15.61 -9.63 2.97
CA ASP A 39 16.39 -10.47 3.89
C ASP A 39 17.53 -11.17 3.14
N CYS A 40 17.26 -11.67 1.93
CA CYS A 40 18.30 -12.27 1.09
C CYS A 40 19.40 -11.25 0.71
N ASP A 41 19.04 -10.02 0.33
CA ASP A 41 20.00 -8.94 0.02
C ASP A 41 20.82 -8.53 1.25
N GLU A 42 20.19 -8.47 2.42
CA GLU A 42 20.88 -8.16 3.66
C GLU A 42 21.88 -9.27 4.05
N TRP A 43 21.48 -10.54 3.98
CA TRP A 43 22.39 -11.68 4.22
C TRP A 43 23.48 -11.77 3.14
N ALA A 44 23.09 -11.49 1.90
CA ALA A 44 23.87 -10.96 0.78
C ALA A 44 25.13 -10.22 1.21
N ALA A 45 24.87 -8.98 1.63
CA ALA A 45 25.84 -7.98 2.04
C ALA A 45 26.62 -8.37 3.31
N GLN A 46 26.04 -9.21 4.18
CA GLN A 46 26.70 -9.74 5.39
C GLN A 46 27.64 -10.93 5.09
N GLY A 47 27.68 -11.41 3.85
CA GLY A 47 28.56 -12.51 3.43
C GLY A 47 28.08 -13.89 3.87
N ARG A 48 26.78 -14.05 4.16
CA ARG A 48 26.17 -15.36 4.45
C ARG A 48 26.45 -16.31 3.30
N LYS A 49 26.74 -17.57 3.61
CA LYS A 49 27.00 -18.62 2.61
C LYS A 49 25.81 -19.54 2.46
N ASN A 50 25.50 -19.90 1.22
CA ASN A 50 24.60 -20.99 0.86
C ASN A 50 25.29 -22.35 1.07
N ILE A 51 24.60 -23.47 0.79
CA ILE A 51 25.16 -24.82 0.96
C ILE A 51 26.35 -25.13 0.03
N PHE A 52 26.56 -24.30 -1.00
CA PHE A 52 27.70 -24.40 -1.92
C PHE A 52 28.92 -23.58 -1.47
N GLY A 53 28.87 -22.98 -0.28
CA GLY A 53 29.94 -22.14 0.27
C GLY A 53 30.07 -20.77 -0.40
N ARG A 54 29.04 -20.33 -1.14
CA ARG A 54 29.03 -19.07 -1.91
C ARG A 54 27.99 -18.09 -1.38
N VAL A 55 28.19 -16.81 -1.65
CA VAL A 55 27.21 -15.76 -1.39
C VAL A 55 26.24 -15.77 -2.57
N VAL A 56 24.93 -15.66 -2.32
CA VAL A 56 23.91 -15.59 -3.38
C VAL A 56 24.10 -14.30 -4.18
N GLU A 57 24.11 -14.40 -5.52
CA GLU A 57 24.10 -13.24 -6.41
C GLU A 57 22.66 -12.75 -6.59
N ILE A 58 22.37 -11.51 -6.17
CA ILE A 58 21.02 -10.96 -6.18
C ILE A 58 20.97 -9.78 -7.14
N SER A 59 19.99 -9.78 -8.04
CA SER A 59 19.78 -8.72 -9.02
C SER A 59 18.32 -8.25 -9.05
N GLU A 60 18.11 -6.97 -8.80
CA GLU A 60 16.84 -6.29 -9.04
C GLU A 60 16.64 -6.04 -10.54
N MET A 61 15.47 -6.39 -11.07
CA MET A 61 15.07 -6.13 -12.45
C MET A 61 14.13 -4.93 -12.55
N GLN A 62 13.70 -4.55 -13.76
CA GLN A 62 12.77 -3.43 -13.97
C GLN A 62 11.30 -3.78 -13.68
N SER A 63 10.97 -5.07 -13.65
CA SER A 63 9.64 -5.62 -13.39
C SER A 63 9.74 -7.12 -13.11
N GLU A 64 8.67 -7.73 -12.61
CA GLU A 64 8.59 -9.18 -12.44
C GLU A 64 8.68 -9.94 -13.78
N ALA A 65 8.22 -9.37 -14.89
CA ALA A 65 8.43 -9.95 -16.22
C ALA A 65 9.93 -10.04 -16.55
N GLY A 66 10.70 -8.98 -16.24
CA GLY A 66 12.15 -8.97 -16.38
C GLY A 66 12.83 -9.95 -15.41
N ALA A 67 12.38 -10.02 -14.17
CA ALA A 67 12.86 -10.99 -13.19
C ALA A 67 12.66 -12.44 -13.67
N SER A 68 11.46 -12.79 -14.14
CA SER A 68 11.16 -14.15 -14.63
C SER A 68 11.99 -14.52 -15.87
N GLY A 69 12.21 -13.57 -16.78
CA GLY A 69 13.11 -13.75 -17.91
C GLY A 69 14.57 -13.97 -17.49
N ALA A 70 15.05 -13.24 -16.48
CA ALA A 70 16.38 -13.42 -15.91
C ALA A 70 16.51 -14.77 -15.18
N VAL A 71 15.47 -15.21 -14.45
CA VAL A 71 15.42 -16.55 -13.84
C VAL A 71 15.56 -17.63 -14.92
N HIS A 72 14.76 -17.53 -15.99
CA HIS A 72 14.82 -18.46 -17.11
C HIS A 72 16.21 -18.50 -17.77
N GLY A 73 16.82 -17.34 -18.06
CA GLY A 73 18.16 -17.27 -18.62
C GLY A 73 19.24 -17.87 -17.72
N SER A 74 19.20 -17.57 -16.42
CA SER A 74 20.14 -18.06 -15.41
C SER A 74 20.07 -19.58 -15.23
N LEU A 75 18.85 -20.14 -15.19
CA LEU A 75 18.64 -21.60 -15.15
C LEU A 75 19.13 -22.29 -16.41
N SER A 76 18.82 -21.73 -17.59
CA SER A 76 19.30 -22.28 -18.87
C SER A 76 20.83 -22.24 -18.99
N ALA A 77 21.50 -21.33 -18.27
CA ALA A 77 22.96 -21.24 -18.17
C ALA A 77 23.56 -22.02 -16.98
N GLY A 78 22.77 -22.86 -16.29
CA GLY A 78 23.27 -23.82 -15.30
C GLY A 78 23.41 -23.31 -13.86
N SER A 79 22.75 -22.21 -13.50
CA SER A 79 22.72 -21.72 -12.12
C SER A 79 21.38 -22.01 -11.45
N LEU A 80 21.39 -22.58 -10.24
CA LEU A 80 20.16 -22.76 -9.45
C LEU A 80 19.63 -21.39 -9.05
N THR A 81 18.43 -21.06 -9.51
CA THR A 81 17.89 -19.70 -9.47
C THR A 81 16.50 -19.65 -8.87
N THR A 82 16.27 -18.71 -7.94
CA THR A 82 14.99 -18.49 -7.26
C THR A 82 14.45 -17.08 -7.54
N THR A 83 13.17 -16.85 -7.22
CA THR A 83 12.57 -15.51 -7.16
C THR A 83 11.48 -15.43 -6.08
N PHE A 84 11.07 -14.21 -5.75
CA PHE A 84 10.07 -13.89 -4.73
C PHE A 84 9.02 -12.95 -5.34
N THR A 85 7.74 -13.32 -5.33
CA THR A 85 6.68 -12.54 -6.00
C THR A 85 5.30 -12.74 -5.36
N ALA A 86 4.29 -12.02 -5.84
CA ALA A 86 2.88 -12.13 -5.44
C ALA A 86 1.97 -11.43 -6.47
N SER A 87 0.67 -11.74 -6.48
CA SER A 87 -0.38 -10.95 -7.15
C SER A 87 -0.05 -10.57 -8.60
N GLN A 88 -0.14 -9.28 -8.94
CA GLN A 88 0.17 -8.74 -10.27
C GLN A 88 1.56 -9.14 -10.75
N GLY A 89 2.53 -9.14 -9.84
CA GLY A 89 3.90 -9.56 -10.14
C GLY A 89 3.97 -10.99 -10.63
N LEU A 90 3.21 -11.91 -10.01
CA LEU A 90 3.14 -13.30 -10.45
C LEU A 90 2.47 -13.42 -11.83
N LEU A 91 1.43 -12.63 -12.13
CA LEU A 91 0.81 -12.61 -13.47
C LEU A 91 1.83 -12.25 -14.57
N LEU A 92 2.69 -11.27 -14.32
CA LEU A 92 3.75 -10.87 -15.24
C LEU A 92 4.81 -11.96 -15.47
N MET A 93 4.90 -12.96 -14.58
CA MET A 93 5.82 -14.08 -14.71
C MET A 93 5.26 -15.26 -15.52
N ILE A 94 3.93 -15.35 -15.69
CA ILE A 94 3.24 -16.49 -16.33
C ILE A 94 3.86 -16.88 -17.69
N PRO A 95 4.16 -15.95 -18.62
CA PRO A 95 4.73 -16.34 -19.92
C PRO A 95 6.05 -17.13 -19.80
N ASN A 96 6.93 -16.73 -18.88
CA ASN A 96 8.19 -17.42 -18.64
C ASN A 96 7.99 -18.69 -17.80
N MET A 97 6.96 -18.80 -16.95
CA MET A 97 6.66 -20.04 -16.24
C MET A 97 6.39 -21.20 -17.22
N TYR A 98 5.62 -20.97 -18.29
CA TYR A 98 5.43 -21.98 -19.34
C TYR A 98 6.76 -22.44 -19.96
N LYS A 99 7.69 -21.51 -20.19
CA LYS A 99 9.03 -21.81 -20.72
C LYS A 99 9.87 -22.60 -19.73
N ILE A 100 9.97 -22.15 -18.48
CA ILE A 100 10.75 -22.80 -17.43
C ILE A 100 10.27 -24.24 -17.18
N ALA A 101 8.95 -24.46 -17.12
CA ALA A 101 8.36 -25.79 -16.95
C ALA A 101 8.52 -26.67 -18.19
N GLY A 102 8.22 -26.14 -19.39
CA GLY A 102 8.36 -26.88 -20.64
C GLY A 102 9.80 -27.29 -20.95
N GLU A 103 10.76 -26.54 -20.42
CA GLU A 103 12.19 -26.79 -20.58
C GLU A 103 12.83 -27.57 -19.42
N ARG A 104 12.02 -28.03 -18.45
CA ARG A 104 12.45 -28.87 -17.31
C ARG A 104 13.61 -28.25 -16.53
N LEU A 105 13.40 -27.02 -16.07
CA LEU A 105 14.37 -26.27 -15.29
C LEU A 105 14.01 -26.30 -13.79
N PRO A 106 14.97 -26.57 -12.89
CA PRO A 106 14.73 -26.74 -11.45
C PRO A 106 14.60 -25.38 -10.74
N ALA A 107 13.54 -24.63 -11.04
CA ALA A 107 13.24 -23.35 -10.41
C ALA A 107 12.37 -23.52 -9.15
N VAL A 108 12.50 -22.60 -8.19
CA VAL A 108 11.51 -22.40 -7.13
C VAL A 108 11.09 -20.94 -7.10
N PHE A 109 9.79 -20.69 -7.16
CA PHE A 109 9.19 -19.38 -7.01
C PHE A 109 8.49 -19.35 -5.66
N ASP A 110 8.98 -18.54 -4.74
CA ASP A 110 8.37 -18.36 -3.42
C ASP A 110 7.34 -17.23 -3.48
N VAL A 111 6.09 -17.57 -3.19
CA VAL A 111 4.94 -16.67 -3.37
C VAL A 111 4.19 -16.46 -2.06
N SER A 112 4.13 -15.20 -1.63
CA SER A 112 3.21 -14.79 -0.58
C SER A 112 1.85 -14.49 -1.22
N ALA A 113 1.01 -15.52 -1.38
CA ALA A 113 -0.21 -15.50 -2.19
C ALA A 113 -1.13 -14.32 -1.82
N ARG A 114 -1.52 -13.52 -2.83
CA ARG A 114 -2.19 -12.23 -2.69
C ARG A 114 -3.28 -12.03 -3.74
N ALA A 115 -4.35 -11.36 -3.33
CA ALA A 115 -5.45 -10.92 -4.18
C ALA A 115 -4.98 -10.22 -5.47
N LEU A 116 -5.67 -10.51 -6.57
CA LEU A 116 -5.54 -9.75 -7.82
C LEU A 116 -6.40 -8.48 -7.78
N ALA A 117 -5.89 -7.41 -8.38
CA ALA A 117 -6.66 -6.19 -8.64
C ALA A 117 -7.79 -6.50 -9.63
N THR A 118 -9.04 -6.27 -9.20
CA THR A 118 -10.25 -6.52 -10.00
C THR A 118 -11.12 -5.25 -10.05
N HIS A 119 -12.17 -5.17 -9.23
CA HIS A 119 -12.90 -3.92 -8.98
C HIS A 119 -12.08 -2.92 -8.15
N ALA A 120 -11.13 -3.44 -7.36
CA ALA A 120 -10.21 -2.66 -6.55
C ALA A 120 -8.89 -3.41 -6.36
N LEU A 121 -7.82 -2.67 -6.05
CA LEU A 121 -6.55 -3.22 -5.59
C LEU A 121 -6.69 -3.76 -4.17
N SER A 122 -6.13 -4.95 -3.90
CA SER A 122 -5.90 -5.43 -2.54
C SER A 122 -4.45 -5.89 -2.38
N ILE A 123 -3.81 -5.44 -1.30
CA ILE A 123 -2.47 -5.92 -0.92
C ILE A 123 -2.52 -7.25 -0.16
N PHE A 124 -3.72 -7.66 0.23
CA PHE A 124 -3.93 -8.71 1.22
C PHE A 124 -4.04 -10.11 0.61
N GLY A 125 -3.80 -11.12 1.44
CA GLY A 125 -3.67 -12.51 1.04
C GLY A 125 -4.97 -13.22 0.65
N ASP A 126 -4.96 -13.82 -0.52
CA ASP A 126 -5.84 -14.89 -1.00
C ASP A 126 -5.12 -15.66 -2.11
N HIS A 127 -5.75 -16.66 -2.74
CA HIS A 127 -5.11 -17.55 -3.72
C HIS A 127 -5.38 -17.18 -5.17
N GLY A 128 -5.96 -16.01 -5.46
CA GLY A 128 -6.32 -15.62 -6.83
C GLY A 128 -5.12 -15.62 -7.80
N ASP A 129 -3.95 -15.21 -7.31
CA ASP A 129 -2.70 -15.17 -8.07
C ASP A 129 -2.14 -16.56 -8.38
N VAL A 130 -1.97 -17.41 -7.37
CA VAL A 130 -1.44 -18.77 -7.56
C VAL A 130 -2.40 -19.63 -8.39
N MET A 131 -3.72 -19.43 -8.26
CA MET A 131 -4.71 -20.14 -9.07
C MET A 131 -4.69 -19.72 -10.55
N ALA A 132 -4.25 -18.49 -10.86
CA ALA A 132 -4.02 -18.06 -12.25
C ALA A 132 -2.84 -18.80 -12.91
N CYS A 133 -1.93 -19.38 -12.13
CA CYS A 133 -0.76 -20.11 -12.62
C CYS A 133 -0.96 -21.63 -12.77
N ARG A 134 -2.13 -22.17 -12.37
CA ARG A 134 -2.35 -23.63 -12.29
C ARG A 134 -2.21 -24.40 -13.62
N GLY A 135 -2.29 -23.69 -14.75
CA GLY A 135 -2.11 -24.24 -16.10
C GLY A 135 -0.70 -24.14 -16.68
N THR A 136 0.27 -23.59 -15.94
CA THR A 136 1.63 -23.32 -16.45
C THR A 136 2.53 -24.55 -16.55
N GLY A 137 2.21 -25.61 -15.80
CA GLY A 137 3.08 -26.78 -15.61
C GLY A 137 4.01 -26.67 -14.40
N PHE A 138 3.95 -25.61 -13.59
CA PHE A 138 4.64 -25.62 -12.30
C PHE A 138 3.98 -26.60 -11.33
N ALA A 139 4.77 -27.31 -10.54
CA ALA A 139 4.26 -27.96 -9.32
C ALA A 139 3.87 -26.87 -8.32
N MET A 140 2.85 -27.10 -7.50
CA MET A 140 2.32 -26.10 -6.57
C MET A 140 2.25 -26.70 -5.17
N LEU A 141 3.03 -26.13 -4.25
CA LEU A 141 3.14 -26.60 -2.86
C LEU A 141 2.73 -25.50 -1.88
N ALA A 142 1.75 -25.78 -1.03
CA ALA A 142 1.14 -24.84 -0.10
C ALA A 142 1.58 -25.10 1.35
N SER A 143 1.91 -24.02 2.07
CA SER A 143 2.17 -24.05 3.51
C SER A 143 1.05 -23.37 4.30
N SER A 144 0.61 -24.01 5.39
CA SER A 144 -0.47 -23.54 6.25
C SER A 144 -0.01 -22.78 7.49
N SER A 145 1.29 -22.73 7.79
CA SER A 145 1.85 -22.01 8.94
C SER A 145 3.28 -21.53 8.68
N VAL A 146 3.81 -20.67 9.55
CA VAL A 146 5.21 -20.21 9.49
C VAL A 146 6.20 -21.37 9.61
N GLN A 147 5.90 -22.37 10.46
CA GLN A 147 6.71 -23.57 10.59
C GLN A 147 6.69 -24.40 9.31
N GLU A 148 5.51 -24.59 8.72
CA GLU A 148 5.39 -25.32 7.46
C GLU A 148 6.09 -24.60 6.31
N THR A 149 6.08 -23.26 6.31
CA THR A 149 6.85 -22.50 5.31
C THR A 149 8.34 -22.84 5.38
N MET A 150 8.94 -22.97 6.57
CA MET A 150 10.32 -23.46 6.72
C MET A 150 10.50 -24.86 6.12
N ASP A 151 9.59 -25.78 6.42
CA ASP A 151 9.78 -27.19 6.09
C ASP A 151 9.48 -27.50 4.61
N LEU A 152 8.39 -26.94 4.07
CA LEU A 152 7.92 -27.21 2.71
C LEU A 152 8.65 -26.39 1.63
N THR A 153 9.26 -25.25 1.98
CA THR A 153 10.23 -24.61 1.09
C THR A 153 11.41 -25.57 0.83
N ALA A 154 11.89 -26.31 1.83
CA ALA A 154 12.97 -27.27 1.64
C ALA A 154 12.55 -28.42 0.72
N VAL A 155 11.35 -28.97 0.92
CA VAL A 155 10.77 -29.99 0.03
C VAL A 155 10.70 -29.49 -1.41
N SER A 156 10.27 -28.23 -1.63
CA SER A 156 10.16 -27.64 -2.97
C SER A 156 11.51 -27.58 -3.68
N HIS A 157 12.56 -27.08 -3.03
CA HIS A 157 13.90 -27.00 -3.62
C HIS A 157 14.52 -28.37 -3.88
N LEU A 158 14.46 -29.27 -2.90
CA LEU A 158 15.00 -30.63 -3.03
C LEU A 158 14.31 -31.40 -4.17
N THR A 159 12.99 -31.28 -4.28
CA THR A 159 12.22 -31.95 -5.33
C THR A 159 12.46 -31.31 -6.69
N ALA A 160 12.52 -29.96 -6.77
CA ALA A 160 12.79 -29.26 -8.03
C ALA A 160 14.13 -29.70 -8.64
N ILE A 161 15.18 -29.79 -7.81
CA ILE A 161 16.50 -30.27 -8.20
C ILE A 161 16.43 -31.72 -8.71
N LYS A 162 15.81 -32.62 -7.93
CA LYS A 162 15.74 -34.05 -8.26
C LYS A 162 14.94 -34.35 -9.52
N ALA A 163 13.75 -33.75 -9.66
CA ALA A 163 12.81 -34.08 -10.73
C ALA A 163 12.99 -33.23 -12.00
N ARG A 164 13.70 -32.10 -11.89
CA ARG A 164 13.78 -31.07 -12.92
C ARG A 164 12.40 -30.56 -13.35
N VAL A 165 11.51 -30.37 -12.38
CA VAL A 165 10.21 -29.73 -12.54
C VAL A 165 10.19 -28.51 -11.62
N PRO A 166 9.82 -27.32 -12.10
CA PRO A 166 9.83 -26.12 -11.26
C PRO A 166 8.67 -26.11 -10.27
N PHE A 167 8.87 -25.47 -9.12
CA PHE A 167 7.90 -25.36 -8.03
C PHE A 167 7.46 -23.92 -7.80
N LEU A 168 6.15 -23.74 -7.62
CA LEU A 168 5.52 -22.59 -7.03
C LEU A 168 5.26 -22.93 -5.56
N ASN A 169 6.16 -22.51 -4.68
CA ASN A 169 6.02 -22.67 -3.24
C ASN A 169 5.26 -21.45 -2.69
N PHE A 170 4.11 -21.67 -2.06
CA PHE A 170 3.27 -20.55 -1.65
C PHE A 170 2.68 -20.68 -0.26
N PHE A 171 2.40 -19.52 0.33
CA PHE A 171 1.80 -19.36 1.63
C PHE A 171 1.04 -18.03 1.69
N ASP A 172 0.06 -17.93 2.58
CA ASP A 172 -0.90 -16.84 2.54
C ASP A 172 -0.26 -15.47 2.87
N GLY A 173 -0.44 -14.51 1.95
CA GLY A 173 -0.02 -13.12 2.09
C GLY A 173 -0.61 -12.48 3.34
N PHE A 174 0.20 -11.72 4.07
CA PHE A 174 0.00 -11.24 5.44
C PHE A 174 -0.25 -12.34 6.49
N ARG A 175 -1.30 -13.17 6.32
CA ARG A 175 -1.77 -14.13 7.32
C ARG A 175 -0.72 -15.15 7.76
N THR A 176 0.17 -15.55 6.85
CA THR A 176 1.35 -16.39 7.15
C THR A 176 2.64 -15.60 6.94
N SER A 177 2.77 -14.91 5.79
CA SER A 177 4.01 -14.20 5.43
C SER A 177 4.48 -13.15 6.47
N HIS A 178 3.55 -12.52 7.19
CA HIS A 178 3.81 -11.47 8.18
C HIS A 178 3.41 -11.86 9.61
N GLU A 179 2.84 -13.05 9.80
CA GLU A 179 2.64 -13.60 11.12
C GLU A 179 3.98 -14.02 11.69
N VAL A 180 4.34 -13.46 12.85
CA VAL A 180 5.57 -13.80 13.55
C VAL A 180 5.28 -14.97 14.48
N GLN A 181 6.00 -16.07 14.35
CA GLN A 181 5.91 -17.23 15.24
C GLN A 181 7.29 -17.67 15.74
N LYS A 182 7.32 -18.28 16.93
CA LYS A 182 8.47 -19.08 17.38
C LYS A 182 8.45 -20.44 16.68
N ILE A 183 9.44 -20.69 15.83
CA ILE A 183 9.58 -21.91 15.02
C ILE A 183 10.91 -22.63 15.26
N GLU A 184 10.97 -23.91 14.91
CA GLU A 184 12.20 -24.68 14.76
C GLU A 184 12.80 -24.39 13.38
N VAL A 185 14.09 -24.03 13.35
CA VAL A 185 14.81 -23.59 12.14
C VAL A 185 15.68 -24.74 11.60
N LEU A 186 15.61 -24.96 10.28
CA LEU A 186 16.48 -25.92 9.60
C LEU A 186 17.89 -25.37 9.42
N ASP A 187 18.90 -26.18 9.74
CA ASP A 187 20.30 -25.83 9.53
C ASP A 187 20.74 -26.16 8.09
N TYR A 188 21.64 -25.34 7.53
CA TYR A 188 22.13 -25.52 6.16
C TYR A 188 22.93 -26.81 6.01
N ASP A 189 23.65 -27.24 7.05
CA ASP A 189 24.41 -28.50 7.03
C ASP A 189 23.47 -29.72 6.99
N ASP A 190 22.28 -29.61 7.57
CA ASP A 190 21.28 -30.68 7.52
C ASP A 190 20.57 -30.72 6.17
N LEU A 191 20.22 -29.56 5.62
CA LEU A 191 19.68 -29.45 4.26
C LEU A 191 20.68 -29.97 3.21
N ALA A 192 21.96 -29.64 3.36
CA ALA A 192 23.02 -30.07 2.44
C ALA A 192 23.17 -31.59 2.36
N LYS A 193 22.76 -32.35 3.39
CA LYS A 193 22.80 -33.83 3.40
C LYS A 193 21.64 -34.47 2.62
N LEU A 194 20.55 -33.72 2.39
CA LEU A 194 19.38 -34.20 1.65
C LEU A 194 19.48 -33.93 0.14
N VAL A 195 20.42 -33.07 -0.28
CA VAL A 195 20.60 -32.68 -1.68
C VAL A 195 21.11 -33.83 -2.52
N ASP A 196 20.45 -34.05 -3.66
CA ASP A 196 20.99 -34.87 -4.74
C ASP A 196 22.00 -34.06 -5.58
N TYR A 197 23.28 -34.21 -5.25
CA TYR A 197 24.37 -33.51 -5.96
C TYR A 197 24.60 -34.06 -7.37
N ASP A 198 24.23 -35.31 -7.64
CA ASP A 198 24.34 -35.88 -8.98
C ASP A 198 23.31 -35.22 -9.91
N ALA A 199 22.08 -34.99 -9.43
CA ALA A 199 21.06 -34.23 -10.17
C ALA A 199 21.50 -32.78 -10.46
N ILE A 200 22.22 -32.12 -9.53
CA ILE A 200 22.81 -30.80 -9.77
C ILE A 200 23.90 -30.88 -10.85
N ALA A 201 24.77 -31.90 -10.79
CA ALA A 201 25.83 -32.10 -11.76
C ALA A 201 25.25 -32.34 -13.17
N GLU A 202 24.20 -33.15 -13.30
CA GLU A 202 23.47 -33.37 -14.55
C GLU A 202 22.82 -32.08 -15.07
N PHE A 203 22.12 -31.33 -14.21
CA PHE A 203 21.54 -30.04 -14.58
C PHE A 203 22.59 -29.07 -15.13
N LYS A 204 23.77 -29.00 -14.49
CA LYS A 204 24.88 -28.14 -14.94
C LYS A 204 25.49 -28.65 -16.24
N ALA A 205 25.67 -29.96 -16.41
CA ALA A 205 26.18 -30.55 -17.65
C ALA A 205 25.25 -30.33 -18.85
N ASP A 206 23.94 -30.34 -18.62
CA ASP A 206 22.91 -30.11 -19.63
C ASP A 206 22.66 -28.61 -19.95
N SER A 207 23.37 -27.69 -19.31
CA SER A 207 23.16 -26.26 -19.50
C SER A 207 23.75 -25.72 -20.80
N LEU A 208 23.30 -24.53 -21.23
CA LEU A 208 23.83 -23.86 -22.43
C LEU A 208 25.29 -23.48 -22.21
N ASN A 209 26.18 -24.11 -22.98
CA ASN A 209 27.61 -23.82 -22.96
C ASN A 209 28.20 -23.96 -24.38
N PRO A 210 29.03 -23.02 -24.86
CA PRO A 210 29.68 -23.13 -26.17
C PRO A 210 30.62 -24.32 -26.33
N GLU A 211 31.08 -24.95 -25.24
CA GLU A 211 31.92 -26.16 -25.29
C GLU A 211 31.11 -27.44 -25.63
N HIS A 212 29.79 -27.42 -25.39
CA HIS A 212 28.86 -28.50 -25.73
C HIS A 212 27.50 -27.91 -26.17
N PRO A 213 27.46 -27.20 -27.31
CA PRO A 213 26.32 -26.37 -27.67
C PRO A 213 25.14 -27.20 -28.17
N TYR A 214 23.93 -26.73 -27.87
CA TYR A 214 22.68 -27.20 -28.45
C TYR A 214 21.69 -26.04 -28.63
N THR A 215 20.65 -26.25 -29.44
CA THR A 215 19.60 -25.26 -29.68
C THR A 215 18.36 -25.59 -28.86
N LYS A 216 17.78 -24.57 -28.23
CA LYS A 216 16.58 -24.68 -27.36
C LYS A 216 15.57 -23.59 -27.74
N GLY A 217 14.28 -23.81 -27.43
CA GLY A 217 13.24 -22.83 -27.72
C GLY A 217 12.89 -22.67 -29.21
N THR A 218 12.97 -23.77 -29.97
CA THR A 218 12.65 -23.80 -31.42
C THR A 218 11.18 -23.47 -31.69
N ALA A 219 10.88 -22.93 -32.88
CA ALA A 219 9.53 -22.96 -33.44
C ALA A 219 9.25 -24.35 -34.03
N GLN A 220 8.10 -24.94 -33.69
CA GLN A 220 7.70 -26.28 -34.16
C GLN A 220 6.37 -26.20 -34.90
N ASN A 221 6.25 -26.99 -35.97
CA ASN A 221 5.01 -27.14 -36.73
C ASN A 221 4.04 -28.13 -36.04
N PRO A 222 2.77 -28.21 -36.50
CA PRO A 222 1.79 -29.14 -35.95
C PRO A 222 2.15 -30.63 -36.09
N ASP A 223 3.10 -30.98 -36.96
CA ASP A 223 3.55 -32.35 -37.22
C ASP A 223 4.28 -33.01 -36.04
N ILE A 224 4.94 -32.21 -35.18
CA ILE A 224 5.71 -32.72 -34.03
C ILE A 224 5.41 -32.02 -32.70
N PHE A 225 4.79 -30.83 -32.70
CA PHE A 225 4.61 -30.05 -31.46
C PHE A 225 3.83 -30.82 -30.39
N PHE A 226 2.76 -31.52 -30.77
CA PHE A 226 1.94 -32.26 -29.82
C PHE A 226 2.73 -33.42 -29.19
N GLN A 227 3.41 -34.23 -30.02
CA GLN A 227 4.24 -35.35 -29.55
C GLN A 227 5.37 -34.88 -28.63
N ALA A 228 6.02 -33.76 -28.98
CA ALA A 228 7.07 -33.17 -28.16
C ALA A 228 6.55 -32.62 -26.83
N ARG A 229 5.32 -32.08 -26.79
CA ARG A 229 4.69 -31.58 -25.56
C ARG A 229 4.36 -32.70 -24.58
N GLU A 230 3.86 -33.82 -25.07
CA GLU A 230 3.50 -35.01 -24.27
C GLU A 230 4.73 -35.81 -23.78
N ALA A 231 5.91 -35.59 -24.37
CA ALA A 231 7.14 -36.27 -23.95
C ALA A 231 7.56 -35.98 -22.49
N CYS A 232 6.96 -34.96 -21.87
CA CYS A 232 7.22 -34.62 -20.47
C CYS A 232 6.39 -35.41 -19.44
N ASN A 233 5.35 -36.14 -19.86
CA ASN A 233 4.33 -36.69 -18.95
C ASN A 233 4.90 -37.55 -17.82
N ARG A 234 5.84 -38.46 -18.15
CA ARG A 234 6.46 -39.35 -17.15
C ARG A 234 7.05 -38.61 -15.94
N PHE A 235 7.59 -37.40 -16.17
CA PHE A 235 8.20 -36.61 -15.10
C PHE A 235 7.17 -36.00 -14.16
N TYR A 236 5.95 -35.74 -14.64
CA TYR A 236 4.83 -35.26 -13.82
C TYR A 236 4.09 -36.43 -13.15
N ASP A 237 3.98 -37.58 -13.81
CA ASP A 237 3.36 -38.79 -13.26
C ASP A 237 4.14 -39.31 -12.03
N GLU A 238 5.47 -39.25 -12.07
CA GLU A 238 6.38 -39.68 -10.99
C GLU A 238 6.56 -38.63 -9.88
N LEU A 239 6.18 -37.37 -10.14
CA LEU A 239 6.47 -36.24 -9.26
C LEU A 239 5.82 -36.35 -7.87
N PRO A 240 4.54 -36.75 -7.71
CA PRO A 240 3.93 -36.87 -6.38
C PRO A 240 4.66 -37.83 -5.46
N GLU A 241 5.23 -38.91 -6.00
CA GLU A 241 6.02 -39.86 -5.22
C GLU A 241 7.34 -39.23 -4.75
N THR A 242 8.01 -38.48 -5.63
CA THR A 242 9.25 -37.76 -5.27
C THR A 242 9.00 -36.71 -4.19
N VAL A 243 7.89 -35.96 -4.28
CA VAL A 243 7.47 -35.01 -3.24
C VAL A 243 7.25 -35.74 -1.91
N ALA A 244 6.51 -36.85 -1.92
CA ALA A 244 6.24 -37.63 -0.71
C ALA A 244 7.53 -38.17 -0.05
N GLN A 245 8.51 -38.62 -0.85
CA GLN A 245 9.81 -39.07 -0.34
C GLN A 245 10.59 -37.95 0.36
N TYR A 246 10.63 -36.74 -0.20
CA TYR A 246 11.28 -35.61 0.47
C TYR A 246 10.51 -35.10 1.68
N MET A 247 9.17 -35.16 1.65
CA MET A 247 8.34 -34.92 2.84
C MET A 247 8.66 -35.93 3.95
N GLU A 248 8.85 -37.21 3.64
CA GLU A 248 9.26 -38.24 4.59
C GLU A 248 10.66 -37.95 5.17
N GLN A 249 11.62 -37.54 4.35
CA GLN A 249 12.97 -37.17 4.80
C GLN A 249 12.95 -35.95 5.73
N ILE A 250 12.18 -34.91 5.39
CA ILE A 250 11.97 -33.75 6.27
C ILE A 250 11.25 -34.17 7.55
N SER A 251 10.29 -35.10 7.47
CA SER A 251 9.61 -35.64 8.63
C SER A 251 10.56 -36.40 9.56
N ALA A 252 11.47 -37.20 9.00
CA ALA A 252 12.49 -37.92 9.75
C ALA A 252 13.51 -36.98 10.41
N LEU A 253 13.88 -35.88 9.72
CA LEU A 253 14.80 -34.88 10.25
C LEU A 253 14.21 -34.10 11.43
N THR A 254 12.93 -33.76 11.34
CA THR A 254 12.29 -32.76 12.20
C THR A 254 11.36 -33.35 13.27
N GLY A 255 10.81 -34.54 13.00
CA GLY A 255 9.74 -35.18 13.74
C GLY A 255 8.33 -34.66 13.39
N ARG A 256 8.17 -33.82 12.36
CA ARG A 256 6.89 -33.29 11.90
C ARG A 256 6.43 -34.02 10.64
N GLU A 257 5.27 -34.67 10.68
CA GLU A 257 4.82 -35.54 9.60
C GLU A 257 4.16 -34.76 8.45
N TYR A 258 4.70 -34.95 7.24
CA TYR A 258 4.20 -34.34 6.01
C TYR A 258 3.89 -35.40 4.95
N HIS A 259 2.78 -35.17 4.24
CA HIS A 259 2.34 -35.92 3.07
C HIS A 259 1.78 -34.95 2.02
N PRO A 260 1.62 -35.36 0.75
CA PRO A 260 0.97 -34.50 -0.26
C PRO A 260 -0.41 -34.01 0.19
N PHE A 261 -1.14 -34.87 0.91
CA PHE A 261 -2.39 -34.55 1.62
C PHE A 261 -2.31 -35.10 3.05
N ASN A 262 -2.45 -34.25 4.05
CA ASN A 262 -2.51 -34.65 5.46
C ASN A 262 -3.98 -34.71 5.92
N TYR A 263 -4.31 -35.70 6.75
CA TYR A 263 -5.61 -35.77 7.41
C TYR A 263 -5.48 -35.46 8.90
N TYR A 264 -6.41 -34.67 9.42
CA TYR A 264 -6.51 -34.34 10.84
C TYR A 264 -7.97 -34.44 11.31
N GLY A 265 -8.23 -35.20 12.36
CA GLY A 265 -9.56 -35.31 12.96
C GLY A 265 -9.90 -36.73 13.39
N ASP A 266 -11.20 -36.99 13.54
CA ASP A 266 -11.72 -38.29 13.99
C ASP A 266 -11.45 -39.37 12.92
N PRO A 267 -10.83 -40.51 13.23
CA PRO A 267 -10.62 -41.60 12.27
C PRO A 267 -11.92 -42.15 11.63
N GLU A 268 -13.07 -41.93 12.28
CA GLU A 268 -14.41 -42.29 11.80
C GLU A 268 -15.24 -41.06 11.39
N ALA A 269 -14.60 -39.96 10.98
CA ALA A 269 -15.31 -38.75 10.57
C ALA A 269 -16.34 -39.02 9.46
N GLU A 270 -17.52 -38.40 9.59
CA GLU A 270 -18.57 -38.45 8.57
C GLU A 270 -18.63 -37.17 7.72
N ARG A 271 -18.08 -36.07 8.25
CA ARG A 271 -18.06 -34.75 7.63
C ARG A 271 -16.63 -34.21 7.62
N VAL A 272 -16.14 -33.87 6.45
CA VAL A 272 -14.74 -33.42 6.27
C VAL A 272 -14.69 -32.09 5.54
N ILE A 273 -13.76 -31.24 5.93
CA ILE A 273 -13.37 -30.06 5.15
C ILE A 273 -12.12 -30.41 4.33
N VAL A 274 -12.06 -30.01 3.07
CA VAL A 274 -10.82 -30.02 2.26
C VAL A 274 -10.41 -28.56 2.07
N CYS A 275 -9.20 -28.20 2.51
CA CYS A 275 -8.72 -26.83 2.49
C CYS A 275 -7.21 -26.76 2.26
N MET A 276 -6.74 -25.56 1.92
CA MET A 276 -5.35 -25.25 1.63
C MET A 276 -4.96 -23.91 2.26
N GLY A 277 -3.69 -23.76 2.64
CA GLY A 277 -3.18 -22.53 3.25
C GLY A 277 -3.56 -22.36 4.72
N SER A 278 -3.50 -21.13 5.23
CA SER A 278 -3.53 -20.84 6.66
C SER A 278 -4.85 -21.15 7.37
N ALA A 279 -5.95 -21.26 6.64
CA ALA A 279 -7.23 -21.67 7.23
C ALA A 279 -7.20 -23.11 7.75
N CYS A 280 -6.28 -23.95 7.28
CA CYS A 280 -6.10 -25.30 7.82
C CYS A 280 -5.75 -25.26 9.31
N GLN A 281 -4.92 -24.32 9.76
CA GLN A 281 -4.55 -24.17 11.17
C GLN A 281 -5.77 -23.79 12.05
N ALA A 282 -6.58 -22.83 11.60
CA ALA A 282 -7.83 -22.46 12.27
C ALA A 282 -8.86 -23.61 12.25
N ALA A 283 -8.90 -24.38 11.15
CA ALA A 283 -9.80 -25.51 11.00
C ALA A 283 -9.40 -26.70 11.89
N GLU A 284 -8.10 -27.01 12.02
CA GLU A 284 -7.61 -28.02 12.98
C GLU A 284 -8.01 -27.66 14.41
N GLU A 285 -7.80 -26.39 14.81
CA GLU A 285 -8.19 -25.90 16.14
C GLU A 285 -9.72 -26.03 16.37
N THR A 286 -10.50 -25.79 15.32
CA THR A 286 -11.97 -25.96 15.35
C THR A 286 -12.38 -27.45 15.42
N VAL A 287 -11.67 -28.32 14.70
CA VAL A 287 -11.88 -29.78 14.74
C VAL A 287 -11.62 -30.30 16.15
N ASP A 288 -10.55 -29.86 16.82
CA ASP A 288 -10.29 -30.20 18.23
C ASP A 288 -11.44 -29.77 19.15
N TYR A 289 -11.95 -28.56 18.96
CA TYR A 289 -13.09 -28.02 19.73
C TYR A 289 -14.37 -28.85 19.54
N LEU A 290 -14.64 -29.32 18.32
CA LEU A 290 -15.83 -30.10 17.96
C LEU A 290 -15.71 -31.58 18.38
N MET A 291 -14.54 -32.19 18.20
CA MET A 291 -14.27 -33.57 18.65
C MET A 291 -14.37 -33.69 20.16
N ALA A 292 -13.90 -32.69 20.92
CA ALA A 292 -14.08 -32.62 22.37
C ALA A 292 -15.57 -32.59 22.80
N ARG A 293 -16.48 -32.34 21.87
CA ARG A 293 -17.95 -32.35 22.03
C ARG A 293 -18.62 -33.56 21.37
N GLY A 294 -17.84 -34.55 20.94
CA GLY A 294 -18.34 -35.80 20.36
C GLY A 294 -18.73 -35.71 18.88
N GLU A 295 -18.34 -34.64 18.17
CA GLU A 295 -18.61 -34.55 16.74
C GLU A 295 -17.59 -35.34 15.91
N LYS A 296 -18.07 -36.19 15.01
CA LYS A 296 -17.28 -36.94 14.02
C LYS A 296 -16.91 -36.08 12.82
N VAL A 297 -15.89 -35.25 12.97
CA VAL A 297 -15.42 -34.29 11.95
C VAL A 297 -13.93 -34.43 11.67
N GLY A 298 -13.51 -34.01 10.48
CA GLY A 298 -12.10 -33.99 10.10
C GLY A 298 -11.77 -32.95 9.03
N LEU A 299 -10.48 -32.86 8.71
CA LEU A 299 -9.88 -31.92 7.79
C LEU A 299 -8.85 -32.66 6.92
N VAL A 300 -8.92 -32.45 5.60
CA VAL A 300 -7.85 -32.78 4.66
C VAL A 300 -7.13 -31.48 4.29
N ILE A 301 -5.84 -31.46 4.58
CA ILE A 301 -4.91 -30.37 4.32
C ILE A 301 -4.20 -30.67 3.01
N VAL A 302 -4.39 -29.80 2.03
CA VAL A 302 -3.73 -29.90 0.73
C VAL A 302 -2.38 -29.20 0.79
N HIS A 303 -1.29 -29.97 0.76
CA HIS A 303 0.07 -29.42 0.60
C HIS A 303 0.45 -29.41 -0.88
N LEU A 304 0.37 -30.55 -1.56
CA LEU A 304 0.66 -30.64 -3.00
C LEU A 304 -0.62 -30.46 -3.82
N TYR A 305 -0.85 -29.25 -4.30
CA TYR A 305 -2.01 -28.94 -5.16
C TYR A 305 -1.79 -29.35 -6.62
N ARG A 306 -0.55 -29.22 -7.11
CA ARG A 306 -0.16 -29.68 -8.46
C ARG A 306 1.19 -30.39 -8.43
N PRO A 307 1.33 -31.57 -9.07
CA PRO A 307 0.27 -32.39 -9.64
C PRO A 307 -0.70 -32.92 -8.56
N PHE A 308 -2.00 -32.94 -8.86
CA PHE A 308 -3.01 -33.37 -7.91
C PHE A 308 -3.08 -34.91 -7.90
N SER A 309 -2.69 -35.56 -6.80
CA SER A 309 -2.49 -37.02 -6.79
C SER A 309 -3.68 -37.79 -6.18
N PRO A 310 -4.39 -38.64 -6.96
CA PRO A 310 -5.47 -39.48 -6.45
C PRO A 310 -5.01 -40.43 -5.35
N LYS A 311 -3.88 -41.11 -5.57
CA LYS A 311 -3.28 -42.06 -4.60
C LYS A 311 -3.15 -41.44 -3.22
N TYR A 312 -2.58 -40.25 -3.13
CA TYR A 312 -2.30 -39.60 -1.86
C TYR A 312 -3.54 -38.96 -1.23
N PHE A 313 -4.48 -38.44 -2.03
CA PHE A 313 -5.74 -37.90 -1.54
C PHE A 313 -6.59 -38.98 -0.85
N PHE A 314 -6.87 -40.10 -1.54
CA PHE A 314 -7.69 -41.17 -0.98
C PHE A 314 -7.01 -41.90 0.18
N ARG A 315 -5.68 -41.92 0.23
CA ARG A 315 -4.92 -42.43 1.39
C ARG A 315 -5.19 -41.61 2.65
N GLY A 316 -5.36 -40.29 2.52
CA GLY A 316 -5.65 -39.40 3.64
C GLY A 316 -7.12 -39.41 4.06
N LEU A 317 -8.06 -39.73 3.16
CA LEU A 317 -9.48 -39.60 3.44
C LEU A 317 -10.07 -40.83 4.15
N PRO A 318 -10.73 -40.69 5.32
CA PRO A 318 -11.41 -41.82 5.96
C PRO A 318 -12.55 -42.40 5.10
N ALA A 319 -12.68 -43.73 5.12
CA ALA A 319 -13.73 -44.42 4.36
C ALA A 319 -15.16 -44.14 4.88
N THR A 320 -15.30 -43.59 6.08
CA THR A 320 -16.59 -43.26 6.71
C THR A 320 -17.18 -41.92 6.26
N VAL A 321 -16.45 -41.15 5.44
CA VAL A 321 -16.86 -39.81 5.03
C VAL A 321 -18.09 -39.87 4.14
N LYS A 322 -19.12 -39.12 4.51
CA LYS A 322 -20.39 -39.02 3.77
C LYS A 322 -20.56 -37.66 3.08
N LYS A 323 -19.94 -36.60 3.62
CA LYS A 323 -20.07 -35.24 3.11
C LYS A 323 -18.78 -34.46 3.23
N ILE A 324 -18.47 -33.69 2.20
CA ILE A 324 -17.25 -32.89 2.09
C ILE A 324 -17.62 -31.44 1.77
N ALA A 325 -17.02 -30.49 2.49
CA ALA A 325 -16.97 -29.10 2.08
C ALA A 325 -15.55 -28.77 1.58
N VAL A 326 -15.43 -28.30 0.35
CA VAL A 326 -14.18 -27.82 -0.21
C VAL A 326 -14.13 -26.30 -0.10
N LEU A 327 -13.08 -25.78 0.51
CA LEU A 327 -12.92 -24.36 0.76
C LEU A 327 -11.84 -23.76 -0.12
N ASP A 328 -12.25 -22.87 -1.02
CA ASP A 328 -11.38 -22.13 -1.94
C ASP A 328 -11.18 -20.70 -1.45
N ARG A 329 -9.92 -20.25 -1.48
CA ARG A 329 -9.53 -18.88 -1.11
C ARG A 329 -9.37 -18.01 -2.36
N CYS A 330 -10.25 -18.15 -3.34
CA CYS A 330 -10.27 -17.32 -4.55
C CYS A 330 -11.70 -17.21 -5.08
N LYS A 331 -11.91 -16.41 -6.13
CA LYS A 331 -13.17 -16.33 -6.85
C LYS A 331 -12.88 -16.32 -8.35
N GLU A 332 -13.53 -17.22 -9.09
CA GLU A 332 -13.54 -17.22 -10.56
C GLU A 332 -14.96 -16.86 -11.04
N PRO A 333 -15.25 -15.56 -11.33
CA PRO A 333 -16.58 -15.15 -11.75
C PRO A 333 -17.04 -15.91 -13.01
N GLY A 334 -18.21 -16.55 -12.95
CA GLY A 334 -18.79 -17.30 -14.07
C GLY A 334 -18.33 -18.77 -14.19
N ALA A 335 -17.38 -19.22 -13.38
CA ALA A 335 -16.99 -20.63 -13.34
C ALA A 335 -18.08 -21.50 -12.69
N LEU A 336 -18.11 -22.80 -13.03
CA LEU A 336 -19.01 -23.79 -12.40
C LEU A 336 -18.73 -23.99 -10.89
N GLY A 337 -17.57 -23.53 -10.42
CA GLY A 337 -17.10 -23.58 -9.05
C GLY A 337 -15.61 -23.24 -9.01
N GLU A 338 -15.05 -23.07 -7.83
CA GLU A 338 -13.64 -22.70 -7.67
C GLU A 338 -12.67 -23.88 -7.93
N PRO A 339 -11.37 -23.62 -8.17
CA PRO A 339 -10.43 -24.63 -8.67
C PRO A 339 -10.29 -25.89 -7.80
N LEU A 340 -10.11 -25.75 -6.48
CA LEU A 340 -9.95 -26.91 -5.60
C LEU A 340 -11.25 -27.72 -5.51
N TYR A 341 -12.40 -27.04 -5.43
CA TYR A 341 -13.71 -27.70 -5.50
C TYR A 341 -13.88 -28.50 -6.79
N GLN A 342 -13.53 -27.93 -7.96
CA GLN A 342 -13.62 -28.64 -9.23
C GLN A 342 -12.69 -29.84 -9.30
N ASP A 343 -11.45 -29.71 -8.82
CA ASP A 343 -10.48 -30.82 -8.79
C ASP A 343 -10.99 -31.98 -7.91
N VAL A 344 -11.53 -31.67 -6.73
CA VAL A 344 -12.10 -32.70 -5.84
C VAL A 344 -13.32 -33.36 -6.48
N CYS A 345 -14.21 -32.60 -7.14
CA CYS A 345 -15.35 -33.18 -7.84
C CYS A 345 -14.92 -34.12 -8.98
N ALA A 346 -13.98 -33.68 -9.82
CA ALA A 346 -13.44 -34.48 -10.91
C ALA A 346 -12.72 -35.74 -10.38
N LEU A 347 -11.95 -35.60 -9.31
CA LEU A 347 -11.27 -36.72 -8.66
C LEU A 347 -12.24 -37.81 -8.22
N PHE A 348 -13.32 -37.45 -7.54
CA PHE A 348 -14.32 -38.42 -7.10
C PHE A 348 -15.08 -39.04 -8.27
N GLU A 349 -15.31 -38.29 -9.35
CA GLU A 349 -15.99 -38.82 -10.54
C GLU A 349 -15.13 -39.87 -11.26
N GLU A 350 -13.82 -39.66 -11.32
CA GLU A 350 -12.91 -40.52 -12.09
C GLU A 350 -12.35 -41.70 -11.28
N TYR A 351 -12.10 -41.54 -9.98
CA TYR A 351 -11.30 -42.49 -9.19
C TYR A 351 -12.02 -43.10 -7.98
N ALA A 352 -13.25 -42.70 -7.63
CA ALA A 352 -13.92 -43.25 -6.46
C ALA A 352 -14.37 -44.71 -6.68
N GLU A 353 -13.92 -45.62 -5.81
CA GLU A 353 -14.31 -47.04 -5.84
C GLU A 353 -15.57 -47.35 -5.02
N ALA A 354 -16.01 -46.42 -4.15
CA ALA A 354 -17.11 -46.57 -3.22
C ALA A 354 -18.22 -45.51 -3.45
N GLU A 355 -19.26 -45.53 -2.62
CA GLU A 355 -20.33 -44.52 -2.69
C GLU A 355 -19.76 -43.11 -2.49
N ARG A 356 -20.03 -42.23 -3.45
CA ARG A 356 -19.46 -40.88 -3.50
C ARG A 356 -20.01 -40.02 -2.36
N PRO A 357 -19.15 -39.37 -1.53
CA PRO A 357 -19.63 -38.40 -0.58
C PRO A 357 -20.27 -37.21 -1.31
N LEU A 358 -21.24 -36.56 -0.66
CA LEU A 358 -21.79 -35.31 -1.16
C LEU A 358 -20.73 -34.21 -1.02
N VAL A 359 -20.30 -33.63 -2.13
CA VAL A 359 -19.31 -32.53 -2.16
C VAL A 359 -20.03 -31.20 -2.36
N VAL A 360 -19.70 -30.21 -1.54
CA VAL A 360 -20.09 -28.80 -1.73
C VAL A 360 -18.85 -27.90 -1.70
N GLY A 361 -18.87 -26.82 -2.49
CA GLY A 361 -17.83 -25.80 -2.55
C GLY A 361 -18.22 -24.53 -1.81
N GLY A 362 -17.24 -23.87 -1.20
CA GLY A 362 -17.42 -22.59 -0.54
C GLY A 362 -16.20 -21.69 -0.66
N ARG A 363 -16.44 -20.38 -0.65
CA ARG A 363 -15.40 -19.35 -0.69
C ARG A 363 -15.18 -18.72 0.67
N TYR A 364 -13.93 -18.40 0.98
CA TYR A 364 -13.54 -17.73 2.22
C TYR A 364 -12.34 -16.79 2.01
N GLY A 365 -12.09 -15.92 2.99
CA GLY A 365 -10.76 -15.31 3.18
C GLY A 365 -10.20 -14.42 2.05
N LEU A 366 -11.03 -13.99 1.09
CA LEU A 366 -10.62 -13.10 0.00
C LEU A 366 -10.09 -11.77 0.54
N GLY A 367 -8.97 -11.28 -0.01
CA GLY A 367 -8.32 -10.07 0.49
C GLY A 367 -8.04 -10.07 1.99
N SER A 368 -7.66 -11.23 2.56
CA SER A 368 -7.48 -11.45 4.01
C SER A 368 -8.69 -11.14 4.90
N LYS A 369 -9.91 -11.32 4.40
CA LYS A 369 -11.10 -11.42 5.27
C LYS A 369 -10.83 -12.43 6.40
N ASP A 370 -11.06 -12.03 7.65
CA ASP A 370 -10.71 -12.88 8.79
C ASP A 370 -11.52 -14.18 8.78
N THR A 371 -10.85 -15.31 9.02
CA THR A 371 -11.45 -16.66 8.96
C THR A 371 -11.38 -17.32 10.33
N THR A 372 -12.47 -17.24 11.09
CA THR A 372 -12.48 -17.59 12.52
C THR A 372 -13.00 -19.01 12.78
N PRO A 373 -12.76 -19.60 13.97
CA PRO A 373 -13.34 -20.89 14.34
C PRO A 373 -14.87 -20.93 14.28
N THR A 374 -15.53 -19.81 14.58
CA THR A 374 -16.99 -19.66 14.44
C THR A 374 -17.44 -19.87 13.00
N GLN A 375 -16.70 -19.33 12.04
CA GLN A 375 -16.97 -19.47 10.62
C GLN A 375 -16.72 -20.90 10.13
N ILE A 376 -15.61 -21.54 10.54
CA ILE A 376 -15.34 -22.95 10.22
C ILE A 376 -16.42 -23.87 10.80
N LYS A 377 -16.89 -23.61 12.02
CA LYS A 377 -18.02 -24.34 12.60
C LYS A 377 -19.28 -24.19 11.75
N ALA A 378 -19.58 -23.00 11.22
CA ALA A 378 -20.72 -22.80 10.33
C ALA A 378 -20.64 -23.66 9.06
N VAL A 379 -19.44 -23.90 8.53
CA VAL A 379 -19.22 -24.86 7.42
C VAL A 379 -19.57 -26.29 7.84
N PHE A 380 -19.11 -26.75 9.01
CA PHE A 380 -19.47 -28.08 9.52
C PHE A 380 -20.97 -28.21 9.84
N ASP A 381 -21.61 -27.14 10.31
CA ASP A 381 -23.05 -27.10 10.55
C ASP A 381 -23.82 -27.17 9.22
N ASN A 382 -23.37 -26.50 8.16
CA ASN A 382 -23.94 -26.63 6.83
C ASN A 382 -23.91 -28.10 6.36
N LEU A 383 -22.82 -28.83 6.61
CA LEU A 383 -22.71 -30.26 6.28
C LEU A 383 -23.66 -31.16 7.10
N LYS A 384 -24.18 -30.71 8.25
CA LYS A 384 -25.22 -31.47 8.99
C LYS A 384 -26.55 -31.49 8.25
N ASN A 385 -26.85 -30.46 7.45
CA ASN A 385 -28.11 -30.35 6.74
C ASN A 385 -28.30 -31.51 5.76
N TYR A 386 -29.54 -31.99 5.61
CA TYR A 386 -29.88 -33.01 4.61
C TYR A 386 -29.47 -32.57 3.20
N LYS A 387 -29.73 -31.29 2.87
CA LYS A 387 -29.27 -30.62 1.65
C LYS A 387 -28.40 -29.41 2.06
N PRO A 388 -27.08 -29.59 2.20
CA PRO A 388 -26.15 -28.48 2.44
C PRO A 388 -26.25 -27.44 1.32
N VAL A 389 -26.05 -26.17 1.68
CA VAL A 389 -25.89 -25.08 0.72
C VAL A 389 -24.58 -25.31 -0.03
N ASN A 390 -24.63 -25.26 -1.36
CA ASN A 390 -23.46 -25.32 -2.24
C ASN A 390 -23.12 -23.90 -2.76
N HIS A 391 -21.90 -23.69 -3.24
CA HIS A 391 -21.38 -22.41 -3.72
C HIS A 391 -21.49 -21.27 -2.71
N PHE A 392 -21.36 -21.60 -1.42
CA PHE A 392 -21.57 -20.67 -0.33
C PHE A 392 -20.38 -19.71 -0.14
N THR A 393 -20.59 -18.68 0.68
CA THR A 393 -19.53 -17.82 1.21
C THR A 393 -19.52 -17.88 2.73
N VAL A 394 -18.38 -17.62 3.35
CA VAL A 394 -18.27 -17.47 4.81
C VAL A 394 -17.39 -16.26 5.16
N GLY A 395 -17.76 -15.55 6.22
CA GLY A 395 -17.06 -14.32 6.67
C GLY A 395 -17.63 -13.02 6.11
N ILE A 396 -18.75 -13.06 5.39
CA ILE A 396 -19.51 -11.88 4.93
C ILE A 396 -21.01 -12.09 5.15
N ASN A 397 -21.79 -11.01 5.07
CA ASN A 397 -23.25 -11.07 4.95
C ASN A 397 -23.65 -10.80 3.51
N ASP A 398 -24.02 -11.85 2.77
CA ASP A 398 -24.51 -11.75 1.40
C ASP A 398 -26.04 -11.80 1.40
N ASP A 399 -26.64 -10.63 1.53
CA ASP A 399 -28.09 -10.40 1.49
C ASP A 399 -28.61 -10.10 0.07
N VAL A 400 -27.77 -10.25 -0.95
CA VAL A 400 -28.13 -10.05 -2.36
C VAL A 400 -28.31 -11.40 -3.06
N THR A 401 -27.30 -12.27 -2.99
CA THR A 401 -27.35 -13.60 -3.59
C THR A 401 -27.59 -14.73 -2.60
N TYR A 402 -27.65 -14.42 -1.30
CA TYR A 402 -27.99 -15.35 -0.20
C TYR A 402 -27.05 -16.57 -0.14
N HIS A 403 -25.79 -16.42 -0.56
CA HIS A 403 -24.81 -17.49 -0.51
C HIS A 403 -24.07 -17.56 0.83
N SER A 404 -24.13 -16.54 1.68
CA SER A 404 -23.40 -16.53 2.96
C SER A 404 -24.02 -17.48 3.98
N LEU A 405 -23.20 -18.29 4.63
CA LEU A 405 -23.66 -19.16 5.72
C LEU A 405 -23.96 -18.35 7.00
N PRO A 406 -25.07 -18.63 7.70
CA PRO A 406 -25.37 -17.98 8.97
C PRO A 406 -24.35 -18.38 10.04
N LEU A 407 -23.91 -17.41 10.84
CA LEU A 407 -23.04 -17.66 11.99
C LEU A 407 -23.89 -17.97 13.23
N GLY A 408 -23.52 -19.01 13.96
CA GLY A 408 -24.09 -19.34 15.27
C GLY A 408 -23.38 -18.61 16.41
N GLU A 409 -23.39 -19.20 17.61
CA GLU A 409 -22.65 -18.69 18.76
C GLU A 409 -21.14 -18.61 18.48
N THR A 410 -20.51 -17.52 18.95
CA THR A 410 -19.06 -17.31 18.84
C THR A 410 -18.30 -18.42 19.59
N VAL A 411 -17.31 -19.00 18.91
CA VAL A 411 -16.47 -20.08 19.44
C VAL A 411 -15.08 -19.57 19.75
N ASN A 412 -14.57 -19.89 20.95
CA ASN A 412 -13.15 -19.76 21.27
C ASN A 412 -12.49 -21.14 21.25
N ALA A 413 -11.80 -21.45 20.15
CA ALA A 413 -11.10 -22.71 19.97
C ALA A 413 -9.63 -22.66 20.45
N ALA A 414 -9.09 -21.47 20.77
CA ALA A 414 -7.71 -21.31 21.19
C ALA A 414 -7.36 -22.19 22.40
N PRO A 415 -6.17 -22.83 22.43
CA PRO A 415 -5.79 -23.73 23.51
C PRO A 415 -5.87 -23.08 24.90
N GLU A 416 -6.36 -23.84 25.87
CA GLU A 416 -6.42 -23.39 27.27
C GLU A 416 -5.03 -22.95 27.78
N GLY A 417 -4.99 -21.85 28.54
CA GLY A 417 -3.75 -21.25 29.05
C GLY A 417 -3.08 -20.26 28.08
N THR A 418 -3.65 -20.00 26.91
CA THR A 418 -3.12 -18.98 25.96
C THR A 418 -3.51 -17.57 26.40
N ILE A 419 -2.50 -16.72 26.65
CA ILE A 419 -2.63 -15.29 26.94
C ILE A 419 -2.75 -14.53 25.62
N ARG A 420 -3.78 -13.68 25.50
CA ARG A 420 -4.10 -12.91 24.29
C ARG A 420 -4.06 -11.41 24.57
N CYS A 421 -3.25 -10.68 23.83
CA CYS A 421 -3.05 -9.24 24.03
C CYS A 421 -3.38 -8.45 22.76
N LYS A 422 -4.16 -7.38 22.87
CA LYS A 422 -4.41 -6.41 21.79
C LYS A 422 -3.78 -5.06 22.12
N PHE A 423 -3.19 -4.41 21.12
CA PHE A 423 -2.59 -3.09 21.27
C PHE A 423 -3.09 -2.17 20.15
N TRP A 424 -3.75 -1.09 20.54
CA TRP A 424 -4.22 -0.03 19.66
C TRP A 424 -3.18 1.09 19.66
N GLY A 425 -2.49 1.26 18.53
CA GLY A 425 -1.45 2.27 18.34
C GLY A 425 -1.64 3.09 17.07
N LEU A 426 -0.89 4.17 16.95
CA LEU A 426 -0.88 5.06 15.79
C LEU A 426 0.28 4.72 14.85
N GLY A 427 0.04 4.74 13.54
CA GLY A 427 1.08 4.60 12.53
C GLY A 427 2.23 5.58 12.77
N SER A 428 3.44 5.05 12.94
CA SER A 428 4.69 5.75 13.31
C SER A 428 4.90 6.12 14.79
N ASP A 429 4.07 5.66 15.72
CA ASP A 429 4.31 5.87 17.17
C ASP A 429 5.29 4.84 17.80
N GLY A 430 5.62 3.78 17.07
CA GLY A 430 6.55 2.72 17.48
C GLY A 430 5.91 1.50 18.15
N THR A 431 4.59 1.44 18.28
CA THR A 431 3.84 0.34 18.92
C THR A 431 4.12 -1.02 18.27
N VAL A 432 3.97 -1.12 16.96
CA VAL A 432 4.24 -2.37 16.21
C VAL A 432 5.68 -2.84 16.40
N GLY A 433 6.65 -1.92 16.35
CA GLY A 433 8.06 -2.24 16.56
C GLY A 433 8.34 -2.77 17.98
N ALA A 434 7.74 -2.14 19.00
CA ALA A 434 7.82 -2.61 20.38
C ALA A 434 7.20 -4.00 20.54
N ASN A 435 6.04 -4.24 19.94
CA ASN A 435 5.36 -5.53 19.99
C ASN A 435 6.15 -6.64 19.27
N LYS A 436 6.73 -6.36 18.09
CA LYS A 436 7.66 -7.29 17.43
C LYS A 436 8.85 -7.65 18.33
N ASN A 437 9.40 -6.68 19.04
CA ASN A 437 10.48 -6.94 20.02
C ASN A 437 9.98 -7.71 21.24
N ALA A 438 8.77 -7.44 21.74
CA ALA A 438 8.18 -8.17 22.86
C ALA A 438 8.03 -9.66 22.53
N ILE A 439 7.53 -9.99 21.34
CA ILE A 439 7.41 -11.38 20.87
C ILE A 439 8.78 -12.05 20.83
N LYS A 440 9.79 -11.38 20.25
CA LYS A 440 11.16 -11.93 20.17
C LYS A 440 11.77 -12.14 21.56
N ILE A 441 11.60 -11.19 22.47
CA ILE A 441 12.08 -11.31 23.85
C ILE A 441 11.45 -12.54 24.53
N ILE A 442 10.13 -12.70 24.43
CA ILE A 442 9.44 -13.82 25.09
C ILE A 442 9.77 -15.15 24.39
N GLY A 443 9.69 -15.20 23.05
CA GLY A 443 9.90 -16.42 22.26
C GLY A 443 11.33 -16.94 22.30
N ASP A 444 12.32 -16.06 22.26
CA ASP A 444 13.74 -16.45 22.20
C ASP A 444 14.34 -16.75 23.60
N ASN A 445 13.70 -16.30 24.70
CA ASN A 445 14.23 -16.45 26.06
C ASN A 445 13.35 -17.32 26.99
N THR A 446 12.26 -17.91 26.49
CA THR A 446 11.38 -18.81 27.26
C THR A 446 10.96 -20.03 26.44
N ASP A 447 10.35 -21.02 27.10
CA ASP A 447 9.76 -22.19 26.43
C ASP A 447 8.37 -21.93 25.85
N LEU A 448 7.81 -20.71 26.01
CA LEU A 448 6.51 -20.38 25.46
C LEU A 448 6.56 -20.32 23.92
N TYR A 449 5.48 -20.78 23.30
CA TYR A 449 5.17 -20.39 21.93
C TYR A 449 4.70 -18.93 21.95
N ALA A 450 5.15 -18.18 20.96
CA ALA A 450 4.82 -16.77 20.78
C ALA A 450 4.32 -16.57 19.36
N GLN A 451 3.21 -15.83 19.22
CA GLN A 451 2.61 -15.45 17.95
C GLN A 451 2.36 -13.93 17.94
N GLY A 452 2.59 -13.28 16.82
CA GLY A 452 2.17 -11.91 16.59
C GLY A 452 1.65 -11.67 15.18
N TYR A 453 0.52 -10.97 15.10
CA TYR A 453 -0.05 -10.47 13.85
C TYR A 453 -0.33 -8.96 14.00
N PHE A 454 -0.16 -8.21 12.93
CA PHE A 454 -0.25 -6.75 12.94
C PHE A 454 -1.20 -6.30 11.84
N SER A 455 -2.35 -5.75 12.23
CA SER A 455 -3.28 -5.09 11.32
C SER A 455 -2.86 -3.64 11.13
N TYR A 456 -2.69 -3.22 9.88
CA TYR A 456 -2.32 -1.86 9.49
C TYR A 456 -3.46 -1.21 8.71
N ASP A 457 -3.63 0.09 8.93
CA ASP A 457 -4.42 0.96 8.06
C ASP A 457 -3.72 1.17 6.71
N SER A 458 -4.50 1.47 5.66
CA SER A 458 -4.01 1.89 4.34
C SER A 458 -3.31 3.26 4.39
N LYS A 459 -3.65 4.09 5.38
CA LYS A 459 -3.00 5.39 5.63
C LYS A 459 -1.54 5.20 6.06
N LYS A 460 -0.60 5.72 5.25
CA LYS A 460 0.85 5.59 5.50
C LYS A 460 1.34 6.19 6.81
N SER A 461 0.71 7.27 7.29
CA SER A 461 1.05 7.88 8.57
C SER A 461 -0.19 8.35 9.31
N GLY A 462 -0.15 8.19 10.63
CA GLY A 462 -1.28 8.52 11.50
C GLY A 462 -2.51 7.62 11.30
N GLY A 463 -2.40 6.54 10.53
CA GLY A 463 -3.43 5.51 10.45
C GLY A 463 -3.46 4.66 11.72
N ILE A 464 -4.50 3.88 11.92
CA ILE A 464 -4.61 2.97 13.06
C ILE A 464 -3.71 1.74 12.88
N THR A 465 -3.17 1.22 13.98
CA THR A 465 -2.51 -0.10 14.00
C THR A 465 -3.06 -0.92 15.15
N VAL A 466 -3.42 -2.18 14.88
CA VAL A 466 -3.88 -3.11 15.90
C VAL A 466 -2.96 -4.33 15.92
N SER A 467 -2.20 -4.48 17.01
CA SER A 467 -1.33 -5.64 17.19
C SER A 467 -2.06 -6.72 17.98
N HIS A 468 -1.94 -7.97 17.52
CA HIS A 468 -2.52 -9.15 18.15
C HIS A 468 -1.39 -10.09 18.56
N LEU A 469 -1.19 -10.26 19.87
CA LEU A 469 -0.15 -11.13 20.41
C LEU A 469 -0.77 -12.31 21.15
N ARG A 470 -0.21 -13.50 20.97
CA ARG A 470 -0.57 -14.70 21.74
C ARG A 470 0.68 -15.36 22.33
N PHE A 471 0.57 -15.83 23.56
CA PHE A 471 1.62 -16.58 24.25
C PHE A 471 1.02 -17.79 24.96
N GLY A 472 1.65 -18.96 24.83
CA GLY A 472 1.13 -20.19 25.42
C GLY A 472 2.14 -21.32 25.49
N LYS A 473 1.84 -22.34 26.30
CA LYS A 473 2.68 -23.55 26.42
C LYS A 473 2.45 -24.57 25.30
N LYS A 474 1.32 -24.46 24.60
CA LYS A 474 0.96 -25.30 23.44
C LYS A 474 1.25 -24.53 22.14
N PRO A 475 1.50 -25.23 21.02
CA PRO A 475 1.59 -24.60 19.71
C PRO A 475 0.36 -23.74 19.42
N ILE A 476 0.57 -22.56 18.84
CA ILE A 476 -0.50 -21.59 18.55
C ILE A 476 -0.90 -21.73 17.09
N LYS A 477 -2.07 -22.33 16.85
CA LYS A 477 -2.66 -22.53 15.50
C LYS A 477 -3.67 -21.44 15.12
N SER A 478 -3.82 -20.42 15.96
CA SER A 478 -4.86 -19.40 15.84
C SER A 478 -4.54 -18.37 14.75
N THR A 479 -4.63 -18.75 13.47
CA THR A 479 -4.39 -17.92 12.27
C THR A 479 -5.54 -16.96 11.97
N TYR A 480 -6.09 -16.34 13.02
CA TYR A 480 -7.21 -15.39 12.99
C TYR A 480 -7.00 -14.28 14.04
N LEU A 481 -7.78 -13.20 13.98
CA LEU A 481 -7.66 -12.08 14.92
C LEU A 481 -8.09 -12.46 16.35
N ILE A 482 -7.73 -11.64 17.33
CA ILE A 482 -8.13 -11.88 18.73
C ILE A 482 -9.53 -11.30 18.95
N GLU A 483 -10.51 -12.17 19.14
CA GLU A 483 -11.88 -11.81 19.54
C GLU A 483 -12.08 -11.76 21.06
N ASN A 484 -11.23 -12.47 21.83
CA ASN A 484 -11.30 -12.59 23.28
C ASN A 484 -9.94 -12.29 23.92
N ALA A 485 -9.67 -11.03 24.28
CA ALA A 485 -8.39 -10.57 24.82
C ALA A 485 -8.34 -10.64 26.35
N ASP A 486 -7.20 -11.08 26.88
CA ASP A 486 -6.87 -11.04 28.31
C ASP A 486 -6.30 -9.66 28.73
N PHE A 487 -5.64 -8.99 27.78
CA PHE A 487 -5.04 -7.68 27.95
C PHE A 487 -5.31 -6.79 26.72
N VAL A 488 -5.71 -5.53 26.95
CA VAL A 488 -5.85 -4.52 25.90
C VAL A 488 -5.10 -3.25 26.32
N ALA A 489 -4.25 -2.74 25.43
CA ALA A 489 -3.63 -1.42 25.59
C ALA A 489 -4.09 -0.45 24.51
N CYS A 490 -4.38 0.79 24.92
CA CYS A 490 -4.73 1.91 24.06
C CYS A 490 -3.65 3.00 24.21
N HIS A 491 -2.82 3.16 23.18
CA HIS A 491 -1.65 4.05 23.22
C HIS A 491 -1.97 5.51 22.85
N LYS A 492 -3.20 5.77 22.40
CA LYS A 492 -3.73 7.11 22.05
C LYS A 492 -5.09 7.31 22.68
N GLN A 493 -5.21 8.31 23.56
CA GLN A 493 -6.46 8.58 24.29
C GLN A 493 -7.63 8.96 23.37
N GLU A 494 -7.36 9.56 22.22
CA GLU A 494 -8.37 9.97 21.23
C GLU A 494 -9.15 8.77 20.68
N TYR A 495 -8.52 7.60 20.64
CA TYR A 495 -9.13 6.36 20.14
C TYR A 495 -10.32 5.89 20.96
N LEU A 496 -10.45 6.33 22.22
CA LEU A 496 -11.63 6.04 23.04
C LEU A 496 -12.92 6.59 22.44
N HIS A 497 -12.84 7.70 21.70
CA HIS A 497 -13.99 8.36 21.08
C HIS A 497 -14.22 7.87 19.64
N GLN A 498 -13.21 7.27 19.01
CA GLN A 498 -13.24 6.89 17.58
C GLN A 498 -13.51 5.40 17.37
N TYR A 499 -13.03 4.55 18.28
CA TYR A 499 -13.05 3.09 18.12
C TYR A 499 -13.61 2.39 19.36
N ASP A 500 -14.19 1.22 19.18
CA ASP A 500 -14.51 0.32 20.29
C ASP A 500 -13.25 -0.43 20.75
N VAL A 501 -12.34 0.30 21.41
CA VAL A 501 -11.07 -0.28 21.87
C VAL A 501 -11.26 -1.39 22.91
N THR A 502 -12.41 -1.40 23.60
CA THR A 502 -12.81 -2.41 24.58
C THR A 502 -13.39 -3.67 23.96
N ALA A 503 -13.70 -3.68 22.66
CA ALA A 503 -14.29 -4.83 21.98
C ALA A 503 -13.44 -6.09 22.14
N GLY A 504 -14.08 -7.12 22.71
CA GLY A 504 -13.48 -8.44 22.93
C GLY A 504 -12.62 -8.56 24.20
N LEU A 505 -12.54 -7.54 25.07
CA LEU A 505 -11.84 -7.68 26.35
C LEU A 505 -12.61 -8.63 27.28
N LYS A 506 -11.93 -9.54 27.96
CA LYS A 506 -12.61 -10.47 28.86
C LYS A 506 -13.03 -9.81 30.17
N LYS A 507 -14.06 -10.38 30.80
CA LYS A 507 -14.40 -10.11 32.20
C LYS A 507 -13.18 -10.33 33.09
N GLY A 508 -12.85 -9.34 33.94
CA GLY A 508 -11.66 -9.35 34.79
C GLY A 508 -10.33 -9.11 34.07
N GLY A 509 -10.36 -8.87 32.75
CA GLY A 509 -9.17 -8.58 31.95
C GLY A 509 -8.54 -7.23 32.29
N VAL A 510 -7.37 -6.95 31.70
CA VAL A 510 -6.61 -5.72 31.95
C VAL A 510 -6.80 -4.72 30.80
N PHE A 511 -7.10 -3.47 31.15
CA PHE A 511 -7.12 -2.35 30.21
C PHE A 511 -6.08 -1.30 30.59
N LEU A 512 -5.13 -1.01 29.70
CA LEU A 512 -4.10 0.01 29.87
C LEU A 512 -4.35 1.19 28.93
N LEU A 513 -4.42 2.41 29.46
CA LEU A 513 -4.61 3.63 28.68
C LEU A 513 -3.40 4.57 28.83
N ASN A 514 -2.79 4.96 27.71
CA ASN A 514 -1.83 6.06 27.66
C ASN A 514 -2.59 7.39 27.57
N THR A 515 -2.53 8.20 28.63
CA THR A 515 -3.31 9.43 28.73
C THR A 515 -2.68 10.44 29.69
N GLN A 516 -2.95 11.73 29.43
CA GLN A 516 -2.63 12.82 30.34
C GLN A 516 -3.71 13.00 31.43
N TRP A 517 -4.85 12.31 31.32
CA TRP A 517 -5.95 12.33 32.29
C TRP A 517 -5.62 11.42 33.48
N THR A 518 -4.69 11.86 34.33
CA THR A 518 -4.18 11.00 35.41
C THR A 518 -4.97 11.07 36.72
N GLY A 519 -5.97 11.95 36.83
CA GLY A 519 -6.86 12.09 37.99
C GLY A 519 -8.30 11.64 37.69
N MET A 520 -9.04 11.22 38.71
CA MET A 520 -10.41 10.69 38.56
C MET A 520 -11.35 11.70 37.90
N ASP A 521 -11.35 12.97 38.32
CA ASP A 521 -12.22 14.01 37.73
C ASP A 521 -11.99 14.16 36.22
N ALA A 522 -10.73 14.09 35.77
CA ALA A 522 -10.39 14.16 34.36
C ALA A 522 -10.85 12.90 33.61
N LEU A 523 -10.71 11.72 34.21
CA LEU A 523 -11.22 10.47 33.63
C LEU A 523 -12.74 10.46 33.56
N GLU A 524 -13.43 10.98 34.57
CA GLU A 524 -14.88 11.15 34.58
C GLU A 524 -15.35 12.14 33.51
N ALA A 525 -14.62 13.22 33.26
CA ALA A 525 -14.97 14.16 32.20
C ALA A 525 -14.74 13.62 30.79
N ASN A 526 -13.67 12.84 30.58
CA ASN A 526 -13.19 12.52 29.23
C ASN A 526 -13.48 11.07 28.77
N VAL A 527 -13.51 10.07 29.65
CA VAL A 527 -13.75 8.68 29.22
C VAL A 527 -15.21 8.51 28.76
N PRO A 528 -15.47 7.99 27.54
CA PRO A 528 -16.84 7.85 27.03
C PRO A 528 -17.71 6.92 27.87
N ALA A 529 -19.01 7.22 27.94
CA ALA A 529 -19.96 6.45 28.74
C ALA A 529 -20.02 4.96 28.34
N LYS A 530 -20.00 4.64 27.05
CA LYS A 530 -19.90 3.25 26.56
C LYS A 530 -18.71 2.51 27.16
N VAL A 531 -17.53 3.13 27.17
CA VAL A 531 -16.31 2.56 27.75
C VAL A 531 -16.46 2.43 29.27
N LYS A 532 -16.93 3.47 29.96
CA LYS A 532 -17.18 3.43 31.42
C LYS A 532 -18.08 2.26 31.81
N ARG A 533 -19.23 2.11 31.12
CA ARG A 533 -20.18 1.01 31.35
C ARG A 533 -19.52 -0.33 31.13
N TYR A 534 -18.75 -0.48 30.06
CA TYR A 534 -18.05 -1.72 29.75
C TYR A 534 -17.04 -2.10 30.84
N LEU A 535 -16.19 -1.15 31.25
CA LEU A 535 -15.17 -1.37 32.28
C LEU A 535 -15.81 -1.79 33.61
N ALA A 536 -16.89 -1.13 34.03
CA ALA A 536 -17.59 -1.42 35.27
C ALA A 536 -18.35 -2.75 35.23
N LYS A 537 -19.12 -3.03 34.17
CA LYS A 537 -19.95 -4.25 34.06
C LYS A 537 -19.14 -5.53 33.91
N ASN A 538 -17.90 -5.42 33.44
CA ASN A 538 -17.00 -6.55 33.21
C ASN A 538 -15.87 -6.65 34.25
N ASP A 539 -15.95 -5.94 35.37
CA ASP A 539 -14.96 -6.01 36.46
C ASP A 539 -13.50 -5.80 35.97
N ILE A 540 -13.30 -4.90 35.00
CA ILE A 540 -12.02 -4.71 34.31
C ILE A 540 -10.95 -4.12 35.26
N GLN A 541 -9.72 -4.61 35.15
CA GLN A 541 -8.57 -4.03 35.82
C GLN A 541 -8.05 -2.84 35.00
N PHE A 542 -8.46 -1.62 35.35
CA PHE A 542 -8.12 -0.41 34.62
C PHE A 542 -6.85 0.28 35.14
N TYR A 543 -5.90 0.54 34.22
CA TYR A 543 -4.65 1.24 34.49
C TYR A 543 -4.45 2.41 33.53
N VAL A 544 -3.85 3.49 34.02
CA VAL A 544 -3.45 4.65 33.23
C VAL A 544 -1.96 4.94 33.39
N ILE A 545 -1.36 5.50 32.34
CA ILE A 545 0.03 5.98 32.32
C ILE A 545 0.13 7.23 31.44
N ASP A 546 0.92 8.23 31.85
CA ASP A 546 1.25 9.38 31.00
C ASP A 546 2.59 9.14 30.30
N GLY A 547 2.57 8.27 29.29
CA GLY A 547 3.76 7.93 28.52
C GLY A 547 4.30 9.10 27.70
N THR A 548 3.43 10.05 27.34
CA THR A 548 3.79 11.23 26.54
C THR A 548 4.66 12.20 27.34
N ASP A 549 4.25 12.56 28.56
CA ASP A 549 5.03 13.41 29.45
C ASP A 549 6.37 12.76 29.83
N ILE A 550 6.36 11.45 30.13
CA ILE A 550 7.59 10.68 30.40
C ILE A 550 8.56 10.75 29.21
N ALA A 551 8.08 10.50 27.99
CA ALA A 551 8.91 10.54 26.79
C ALA A 551 9.48 11.95 26.54
N GLN A 552 8.69 13.00 26.74
CA GLN A 552 9.14 14.39 26.59
C GLN A 552 10.23 14.76 27.61
N LYS A 553 10.03 14.43 28.88
CA LYS A 553 11.01 14.73 29.95
C LYS A 553 12.34 14.01 29.77
N ILE A 554 12.31 12.79 29.23
CA ILE A 554 13.52 12.00 28.91
C ILE A 554 14.20 12.53 27.62
N GLY A 555 13.46 13.25 26.76
CA GLY A 555 13.95 13.78 25.48
C GLY A 555 13.67 12.87 24.28
N LEU A 556 12.86 11.82 24.43
CA LEU A 556 12.43 10.92 23.33
C LEU A 556 11.36 11.55 22.42
N GLY A 557 10.94 12.79 22.71
CA GLY A 557 9.91 13.52 21.97
C GLY A 557 8.57 12.80 22.08
N ASN A 558 7.97 12.43 20.95
CA ASN A 558 6.66 11.79 20.90
C ASN A 558 6.73 10.24 20.93
N ARG A 559 7.89 9.64 21.20
CA ARG A 559 8.07 8.17 21.18
C ARG A 559 7.79 7.56 22.55
N THR A 560 6.59 7.01 22.71
CA THR A 560 6.14 6.38 23.97
C THR A 560 6.36 4.86 24.00
N ASN A 561 6.83 4.28 22.90
CA ASN A 561 6.91 2.83 22.68
C ASN A 561 7.63 2.04 23.80
N MET A 562 8.78 2.50 24.30
CA MET A 562 9.50 1.82 25.38
C MET A 562 8.78 1.90 26.73
N VAL A 563 8.15 3.05 27.02
CA VAL A 563 7.35 3.25 28.23
C VAL A 563 6.18 2.28 28.24
N MET A 564 5.45 2.20 27.12
CA MET A 564 4.28 1.32 26.98
C MET A 564 4.66 -0.17 26.98
N MET A 565 5.79 -0.53 26.38
CA MET A 565 6.31 -1.90 26.39
C MET A 565 6.66 -2.37 27.80
N SER A 566 7.31 -1.51 28.59
CA SER A 566 7.62 -1.81 29.99
C SER A 566 6.35 -1.97 30.84
N ALA A 567 5.35 -1.13 30.61
CA ALA A 567 4.04 -1.25 31.25
C ALA A 567 3.34 -2.57 30.90
N PHE A 568 3.42 -2.99 29.63
CA PHE A 568 2.88 -4.28 29.18
C PHE A 568 3.50 -5.46 29.94
N PHE A 569 4.83 -5.56 30.04
CA PHE A 569 5.48 -6.67 30.76
C PHE A 569 5.05 -6.76 32.22
N LYS A 570 4.88 -5.60 32.88
CA LYS A 570 4.44 -5.53 34.27
C LYS A 570 3.00 -6.03 34.46
N LEU A 571 2.10 -5.67 33.54
CA LEU A 571 0.66 -5.94 33.67
C LEU A 571 0.24 -7.28 33.09
N ALA A 572 0.79 -7.68 31.94
CA ALA A 572 0.44 -8.94 31.30
C ALA A 572 1.07 -10.15 32.03
N ASN A 573 2.13 -9.93 32.81
CA ASN A 573 2.80 -10.92 33.66
C ASN A 573 3.13 -12.23 32.92
N VAL A 574 3.56 -12.11 31.66
CA VAL A 574 3.91 -13.27 30.80
C VAL A 574 5.22 -13.92 31.26
N ILE A 575 6.14 -13.11 31.79
CA ILE A 575 7.43 -13.51 32.38
C ILE A 575 7.70 -12.68 33.65
N PRO A 576 8.58 -13.14 34.55
CA PRO A 576 8.99 -12.35 35.72
C PRO A 576 9.53 -10.97 35.33
N MET A 577 9.16 -9.93 36.07
CA MET A 577 9.51 -8.55 35.71
C MET A 577 11.03 -8.30 35.69
N GLU A 578 11.79 -8.93 36.60
CA GLU A 578 13.25 -8.79 36.64
C GLU A 578 13.90 -9.27 35.34
N ASP A 579 13.44 -10.42 34.83
CA ASP A 579 13.87 -10.98 33.55
C ASP A 579 13.42 -10.07 32.38
N ALA A 580 12.18 -9.57 32.42
CA ALA A 580 11.67 -8.66 31.39
C ALA A 580 12.53 -7.40 31.27
N VAL A 581 12.89 -6.75 32.40
CA VAL A 581 13.76 -5.55 32.40
C VAL A 581 15.11 -5.87 31.81
N LYS A 582 15.73 -7.00 32.22
CA LYS A 582 17.01 -7.44 31.68
C LYS A 582 16.95 -7.62 30.17
N TYR A 583 15.99 -8.42 29.67
CA TYR A 583 15.88 -8.70 28.24
C TYR A 583 15.53 -7.47 27.41
N MET A 584 14.72 -6.53 27.94
CA MET A 584 14.44 -5.25 27.28
C MET A 584 15.71 -4.40 27.13
N LYS A 585 16.52 -4.28 28.19
CA LYS A 585 17.78 -3.52 28.15
C LYS A 585 18.81 -4.17 27.22
N ASP A 586 18.89 -5.51 27.20
CA ASP A 586 19.74 -6.25 26.25
C ASP A 586 19.29 -6.02 24.80
N ALA A 587 17.97 -6.03 24.55
CA ALA A 587 17.41 -5.73 23.23
C ALA A 587 17.64 -4.28 22.79
N ILE A 588 17.58 -3.33 23.72
CA ILE A 588 17.93 -1.92 23.49
C ILE A 588 19.40 -1.81 23.08
N GLN A 589 20.31 -2.48 23.78
CA GLN A 589 21.73 -2.49 23.43
C GLN A 589 21.97 -3.06 22.03
N LYS A 590 21.31 -4.18 21.69
CA LYS A 590 21.43 -4.81 20.37
C LYS A 590 20.89 -3.92 19.25
N SER A 591 19.77 -3.23 19.49
CA SER A 591 19.06 -2.43 18.48
C SER A 591 19.61 -1.01 18.32
N TYR A 592 20.04 -0.39 19.42
CA TYR A 592 20.46 1.02 19.49
C TYR A 592 21.94 1.21 19.82
N GLY A 593 22.71 0.15 20.07
CA GLY A 593 24.15 0.21 20.34
C GLY A 593 24.95 1.01 19.30
N ARG A 594 24.50 0.99 18.04
CA ARG A 594 25.11 1.73 16.92
C ARG A 594 24.65 3.20 16.80
N LYS A 595 23.70 3.65 17.63
CA LYS A 595 23.13 5.01 17.59
C LYS A 595 23.73 5.97 18.62
N GLY A 596 24.58 5.48 19.52
CA GLY A 596 25.28 6.28 20.54
C GLY A 596 24.68 6.10 21.94
N GLU A 597 25.52 6.34 22.95
CA GLU A 597 25.22 6.07 24.37
C GLU A 597 24.02 6.88 24.90
N ASP A 598 23.86 8.13 24.46
CA ASP A 598 22.75 8.98 24.90
C ASP A 598 21.39 8.37 24.54
N ILE A 599 21.24 7.84 23.31
CA ILE A 599 20.00 7.19 22.88
C ILE A 599 19.74 5.93 23.69
N ILE A 600 20.78 5.15 24.01
CA ILE A 600 20.67 3.94 24.83
C ILE A 600 20.18 4.31 26.24
N ASN A 601 20.80 5.31 26.87
CA ASN A 601 20.44 5.78 28.20
C ASN A 601 19.02 6.32 28.26
N MET A 602 18.58 7.09 27.26
CA MET A 602 17.20 7.57 27.18
C MET A 602 16.19 6.40 27.09
N ASN A 603 16.47 5.38 26.29
CA ASN A 603 15.57 4.23 26.18
C ASN A 603 15.58 3.37 27.47
N ASN A 604 16.73 3.19 28.11
CA ASN A 604 16.83 2.49 29.40
C ASN A 604 16.05 3.23 30.49
N ALA A 605 16.16 4.57 30.55
CA ALA A 605 15.38 5.39 31.47
C ALA A 605 13.87 5.28 31.22
N ALA A 606 13.46 5.17 29.95
CA ALA A 606 12.05 4.98 29.59
C ALA A 606 11.50 3.62 30.08
N VAL A 607 12.31 2.56 30.04
CA VAL A 607 11.96 1.26 30.65
C VAL A 607 11.82 1.41 32.16
N ASP A 608 12.81 1.99 32.83
CA ASP A 608 12.83 2.12 34.29
C ASP A 608 11.66 2.94 34.84
N GLN A 609 11.29 4.03 34.16
CA GLN A 609 10.14 4.83 34.55
C GLN A 609 8.80 4.20 34.15
N GLY A 610 8.75 3.46 33.02
CA GLY A 610 7.49 2.98 32.46
C GLY A 610 6.74 2.00 33.35
N TYR A 611 7.41 0.99 33.93
CA TYR A 611 6.73 0.07 34.84
C TYR A 611 6.41 0.68 36.21
N GLY A 612 7.14 1.73 36.62
CA GLY A 612 6.95 2.42 37.90
C GLY A 612 5.84 3.49 37.89
N ALA A 613 5.49 4.02 36.71
CA ALA A 613 4.53 5.11 36.56
C ALA A 613 3.06 4.66 36.41
N LEU A 614 2.80 3.35 36.46
CA LEU A 614 1.46 2.78 36.32
C LEU A 614 0.56 3.16 37.49
N LYS A 615 -0.60 3.74 37.19
CA LYS A 615 -1.65 4.03 38.19
C LYS A 615 -2.84 3.12 37.96
N LYS A 616 -3.19 2.31 38.96
CA LYS A 616 -4.45 1.55 38.97
C LYS A 616 -5.60 2.50 39.30
N ILE A 617 -6.68 2.40 38.56
CA ILE A 617 -7.89 3.20 38.76
C ILE A 617 -8.97 2.31 39.39
N ASP A 618 -9.47 2.72 40.56
CA ASP A 618 -10.63 2.08 41.18
C ASP A 618 -11.90 2.57 40.47
N ILE A 619 -12.53 1.70 39.70
CA ILE A 619 -13.67 2.05 38.86
C ILE A 619 -14.89 2.35 39.76
N PRO A 620 -15.49 3.56 39.68
CA PRO A 620 -16.70 3.88 40.42
C PRO A 620 -17.88 2.99 40.00
N ALA A 621 -18.65 2.46 40.95
CA ALA A 621 -19.83 1.65 40.65
C ALA A 621 -20.86 2.39 39.77
N ALA A 622 -20.95 3.72 39.91
CA ALA A 622 -21.81 4.57 39.09
C ALA A 622 -21.49 4.52 37.59
N TRP A 623 -20.28 4.12 37.19
CA TRP A 623 -19.91 3.99 35.77
C TRP A 623 -20.70 2.90 35.04
N ALA A 624 -21.23 1.89 35.75
CA ALA A 624 -22.07 0.85 35.16
C ALA A 624 -23.35 1.43 34.52
N GLU A 625 -23.85 2.53 35.08
CA GLU A 625 -25.06 3.23 34.65
C GLU A 625 -24.75 4.62 34.05
N ALA A 626 -23.50 4.86 33.63
CA ALA A 626 -23.12 6.11 32.99
C ALA A 626 -24.02 6.35 31.77
N ALA A 627 -24.74 7.46 31.76
CA ALA A 627 -25.56 7.86 30.63
C ALA A 627 -24.66 8.26 29.46
N ASP A 628 -25.05 7.88 28.25
CA ASP A 628 -24.43 8.46 27.07
C ASP A 628 -24.61 9.98 27.12
N ALA A 629 -23.53 10.70 26.81
CA ALA A 629 -23.67 12.13 26.59
C ALA A 629 -24.78 12.32 25.54
N PRO A 630 -25.61 13.40 25.64
CA PRO A 630 -26.49 13.76 24.54
C PRO A 630 -25.66 13.68 23.27
N LYS A 631 -26.17 13.03 22.21
CA LYS A 631 -25.54 13.15 20.90
C LYS A 631 -25.57 14.64 20.58
N THR A 632 -24.51 15.35 20.92
CA THR A 632 -24.22 16.65 20.34
C THR A 632 -24.11 16.32 18.86
N GLU A 633 -25.06 16.80 18.07
CA GLU A 633 -24.85 16.99 16.63
C GLU A 633 -23.42 17.49 16.51
N ALA A 634 -22.56 16.69 15.87
CA ALA A 634 -21.12 16.87 15.94
C ALA A 634 -20.79 18.35 15.71
N ALA A 635 -20.02 18.95 16.61
CA ALA A 635 -19.64 20.35 16.52
C ALA A 635 -19.01 20.62 15.13
N GLY A 636 -19.75 21.34 14.29
CA GLY A 636 -19.34 21.78 12.96
C GLY A 636 -19.32 20.67 11.92
N CYS A 637 -20.46 20.40 11.30
CA CYS A 637 -20.67 20.34 9.84
C CYS A 637 -22.18 20.55 9.65
N CYS A 638 -22.55 21.56 8.90
CA CYS A 638 -23.94 21.91 8.58
C CYS A 638 -24.65 20.74 7.86
N GLU A 639 -25.96 20.58 8.08
CA GLU A 639 -26.88 19.72 7.30
C GLU A 639 -26.64 18.19 7.33
N GLU A 640 -27.63 17.41 6.87
CA GLU A 640 -27.65 15.95 6.92
C GLU A 640 -26.37 15.34 6.30
N ARG A 641 -25.61 14.53 7.07
CA ARG A 641 -24.46 13.78 6.53
C ARG A 641 -24.93 12.95 5.32
N PRO A 642 -24.23 12.99 4.17
CA PRO A 642 -24.64 12.21 3.00
C PRO A 642 -24.75 10.72 3.31
N ASP A 643 -25.73 10.03 2.72
CA ASP A 643 -25.98 8.61 2.99
C ASP A 643 -24.74 7.75 2.79
N PHE A 644 -23.95 7.98 1.73
CA PHE A 644 -22.69 7.28 1.47
C PHE A 644 -21.68 7.45 2.63
N ILE A 645 -21.60 8.65 3.20
CA ILE A 645 -20.71 8.91 4.34
C ILE A 645 -21.20 8.14 5.56
N ARG A 646 -22.48 8.27 5.90
CA ARG A 646 -23.08 7.66 7.10
C ARG A 646 -23.09 6.14 7.05
N ASP A 647 -23.42 5.56 5.89
CA ASP A 647 -23.73 4.14 5.76
C ASP A 647 -22.54 3.30 5.29
N ILE A 648 -21.51 3.92 4.70
CA ILE A 648 -20.31 3.22 4.19
C ILE A 648 -19.02 3.77 4.82
N VAL A 649 -18.75 5.07 4.68
CA VAL A 649 -17.47 5.66 5.13
C VAL A 649 -17.32 5.60 6.66
N ASP A 650 -18.33 6.03 7.40
CA ASP A 650 -18.31 6.10 8.87
C ASP A 650 -18.14 4.69 9.50
N PRO A 651 -18.88 3.63 9.08
CA PRO A 651 -18.66 2.27 9.56
C PRO A 651 -17.25 1.74 9.26
N ILE A 652 -16.72 1.97 8.06
CA ILE A 652 -15.37 1.52 7.71
C ILE A 652 -14.33 2.25 8.57
N ASN A 653 -14.44 3.58 8.70
CA ASN A 653 -13.55 4.38 9.53
C ASN A 653 -13.63 4.01 11.01
N ALA A 654 -14.79 3.56 11.51
CA ALA A 654 -14.98 3.06 12.88
C ALA A 654 -14.41 1.65 13.12
N GLN A 655 -13.74 1.04 12.12
CA GLN A 655 -13.28 -0.37 12.14
C GLN A 655 -14.43 -1.38 12.20
N GLU A 656 -15.57 -1.04 11.61
CA GLU A 656 -16.77 -1.88 11.52
C GLU A 656 -17.14 -2.26 10.08
N GLY A 657 -16.25 -2.02 9.10
CA GLY A 657 -16.47 -2.32 7.68
C GLY A 657 -16.79 -3.80 7.40
N ASP A 658 -16.31 -4.73 8.24
CA ASP A 658 -16.66 -6.15 8.14
C ASP A 658 -18.15 -6.45 8.38
N LYS A 659 -18.89 -5.53 9.01
CA LYS A 659 -20.33 -5.66 9.25
C LYS A 659 -21.18 -5.21 8.07
N LEU A 660 -20.61 -4.48 7.11
CA LEU A 660 -21.34 -4.03 5.93
C LEU A 660 -21.73 -5.25 5.07
N PRO A 661 -23.02 -5.38 4.73
CA PRO A 661 -23.49 -6.46 3.85
C PRO A 661 -23.10 -6.19 2.39
N VAL A 662 -23.27 -7.20 1.52
CA VAL A 662 -23.06 -7.05 0.08
C VAL A 662 -23.98 -5.96 -0.51
N SER A 663 -25.22 -5.82 -0.01
CA SER A 663 -26.16 -4.79 -0.44
C SER A 663 -25.66 -3.36 -0.25
N ALA A 664 -24.72 -3.12 0.68
CA ALA A 664 -24.11 -1.80 0.87
C ALA A 664 -23.29 -1.34 -0.34
N PHE A 665 -22.93 -2.26 -1.25
CA PHE A 665 -22.15 -1.98 -2.45
C PHE A 665 -22.97 -2.11 -3.75
N VAL A 666 -24.29 -2.32 -3.67
CA VAL A 666 -25.18 -2.31 -4.84
C VAL A 666 -25.31 -0.88 -5.37
N GLY A 667 -25.19 -0.70 -6.69
CA GLY A 667 -25.05 0.58 -7.38
C GLY A 667 -23.60 1.05 -7.59
N ILE A 668 -22.63 0.40 -6.94
CA ILE A 668 -21.18 0.62 -7.09
C ILE A 668 -20.45 -0.71 -7.27
N GLU A 669 -21.08 -1.67 -7.97
CA GLU A 669 -20.55 -3.01 -8.20
C GLU A 669 -19.22 -3.01 -8.97
N ASP A 670 -18.93 -1.93 -9.68
CA ASP A 670 -17.67 -1.65 -10.37
C ASP A 670 -16.55 -1.12 -9.44
N GLY A 671 -16.84 -0.92 -8.15
CA GLY A 671 -15.89 -0.46 -7.14
C GLY A 671 -15.73 1.06 -7.06
N ARG A 672 -16.57 1.85 -7.74
CA ARG A 672 -16.46 3.32 -7.72
C ARG A 672 -16.84 3.93 -6.36
N PHE A 673 -16.13 4.99 -5.99
CA PHE A 673 -16.40 5.79 -4.79
C PHE A 673 -16.65 7.25 -5.19
N PRO A 674 -17.52 7.99 -4.47
CA PRO A 674 -17.67 9.41 -4.68
C PRO A 674 -16.43 10.18 -4.23
N ASN A 675 -16.19 11.32 -4.86
CA ASN A 675 -15.16 12.28 -4.47
C ASN A 675 -15.52 12.95 -3.11
N GLY A 676 -14.51 13.53 -2.46
CA GLY A 676 -14.66 14.43 -1.32
C GLY A 676 -14.90 13.76 0.04
N THR A 677 -14.86 12.42 0.12
CA THR A 677 -15.17 11.73 1.39
C THR A 677 -14.14 12.01 2.50
N SER A 678 -12.91 12.38 2.15
CA SER A 678 -11.86 12.70 3.14
C SER A 678 -12.20 13.91 4.02
N ALA A 679 -13.03 14.84 3.54
CA ALA A 679 -13.41 16.05 4.26
C ALA A 679 -14.19 15.75 5.54
N PHE A 680 -14.84 14.58 5.61
CA PHE A 680 -15.67 14.13 6.73
C PHE A 680 -14.89 13.35 7.80
N GLU A 681 -13.60 13.05 7.60
CA GLU A 681 -12.83 12.25 8.55
C GLU A 681 -12.44 13.00 9.83
N LYS A 682 -12.01 14.27 9.70
CA LYS A 682 -11.63 15.16 10.81
C LYS A 682 -10.81 14.49 11.91
N ARG A 683 -9.74 13.80 11.51
CA ARG A 683 -9.00 12.80 12.31
C ARG A 683 -8.47 13.31 13.67
N GLY A 684 -8.05 14.57 13.75
CA GLY A 684 -7.56 15.21 14.98
C GLY A 684 -6.27 14.62 15.55
N VAL A 685 -5.39 14.06 14.71
CA VAL A 685 -4.21 13.27 15.16
C VAL A 685 -2.92 14.07 15.34
N ALA A 686 -2.90 15.37 15.04
CA ALA A 686 -1.72 16.21 15.24
C ALA A 686 -1.47 16.51 16.73
N VAL A 687 -0.19 16.49 17.14
CA VAL A 687 0.21 16.97 18.47
C VAL A 687 0.24 18.50 18.51
N PHE A 688 0.71 19.12 17.42
CA PHE A 688 0.82 20.57 17.28
C PHE A 688 0.25 21.02 15.92
N VAL A 689 -0.40 22.18 15.88
CA VAL A 689 -0.94 22.81 14.68
C VAL A 689 -0.50 24.28 14.60
N PRO A 690 -0.38 24.89 13.40
CA PRO A 690 0.09 26.27 13.28
C PRO A 690 -0.98 27.29 13.73
N GLU A 691 -0.59 28.24 14.55
CA GLU A 691 -1.36 29.42 14.94
C GLU A 691 -0.96 30.61 14.05
N TRP A 692 -1.94 31.35 13.54
CA TRP A 692 -1.71 32.51 12.67
C TRP A 692 -1.60 33.83 13.44
N ASN A 693 -0.51 34.56 13.20
CA ASN A 693 -0.29 35.92 13.68
C ASN A 693 -0.55 36.94 12.56
N LYS A 694 -1.66 37.65 12.64
CA LYS A 694 -2.08 38.63 11.62
C LYS A 694 -1.11 39.81 11.49
N ASP A 695 -0.52 40.28 12.58
CA ASP A 695 0.32 41.49 12.60
C ASP A 695 1.63 41.31 11.85
N LYS A 696 2.14 40.07 11.79
CA LYS A 696 3.34 39.72 11.01
C LYS A 696 3.02 39.33 9.56
N CYS A 697 1.76 39.02 9.25
CA CYS A 697 1.40 38.40 7.98
C CYS A 697 1.55 39.37 6.79
N ILE A 698 2.26 38.92 5.75
CA ILE A 698 2.47 39.68 4.51
C ILE A 698 1.55 39.22 3.35
N GLN A 699 0.59 38.32 3.60
CA GLN A 699 -0.39 37.84 2.61
C GLN A 699 0.27 37.22 1.36
N CYS A 700 1.32 36.39 1.54
CA CYS A 700 2.08 35.80 0.44
C CYS A 700 1.61 34.40 0.00
N ASN A 701 0.68 33.79 0.73
CA ASN A 701 0.08 32.47 0.48
C ASN A 701 1.03 31.25 0.39
N GLN A 702 2.34 31.43 0.55
CA GLN A 702 3.31 30.31 0.52
C GLN A 702 2.98 29.19 1.51
N CYS A 703 2.42 29.51 2.69
CA CYS A 703 2.02 28.52 3.67
C CYS A 703 0.94 27.55 3.17
N SER A 704 0.02 28.03 2.33
CA SER A 704 -1.01 27.21 1.66
C SER A 704 -0.41 26.37 0.54
N MET A 705 0.48 26.96 -0.26
CA MET A 705 1.11 26.28 -1.39
C MET A 705 1.87 25.03 -0.94
N VAL A 706 2.65 25.15 0.14
CA VAL A 706 3.50 24.05 0.62
C VAL A 706 2.78 23.06 1.51
N CYS A 707 1.51 23.30 1.84
CA CYS A 707 0.78 22.41 2.75
C CYS A 707 0.44 21.10 2.02
N PRO A 708 0.97 19.95 2.48
CA PRO A 708 0.76 18.67 1.82
C PRO A 708 -0.65 18.10 1.97
N HIS A 709 -1.50 18.71 2.80
CA HIS A 709 -2.84 18.23 3.11
C HIS A 709 -3.94 19.27 2.91
N ALA A 710 -3.63 20.44 2.33
CA ALA A 710 -4.56 21.56 2.18
C ALA A 710 -5.25 22.03 3.48
N THR A 711 -4.58 21.92 4.64
CA THR A 711 -5.10 22.21 5.98
C THR A 711 -4.88 23.66 6.44
N ILE A 712 -4.30 24.49 5.58
CA ILE A 712 -4.09 25.91 5.81
C ILE A 712 -4.37 26.64 4.49
N ARG A 713 -5.38 27.51 4.47
CA ARG A 713 -5.87 28.18 3.26
C ARG A 713 -6.01 29.69 3.48
N PRO A 714 -5.72 30.52 2.46
CA PRO A 714 -6.16 31.90 2.49
C PRO A 714 -7.67 31.96 2.22
N VAL A 715 -8.37 32.81 2.96
CA VAL A 715 -9.80 33.08 2.80
C VAL A 715 -9.96 34.56 2.46
N LEU A 716 -10.78 34.84 1.45
CA LEU A 716 -11.10 36.19 0.99
C LEU A 716 -12.59 36.45 1.20
N LEU A 717 -12.92 37.49 1.98
CA LEU A 717 -14.29 37.84 2.32
C LEU A 717 -14.65 39.15 1.64
N ASP A 718 -15.82 39.20 1.03
CA ASP A 718 -16.47 40.45 0.68
C ASP A 718 -17.13 41.13 1.89
N GLU A 719 -17.82 42.24 1.66
CA GLU A 719 -18.45 43.03 2.72
C GLU A 719 -19.57 42.24 3.42
N ASP A 720 -20.38 41.50 2.67
CA ASP A 720 -21.51 40.73 3.17
C ASP A 720 -21.03 39.53 3.99
N GLU A 721 -20.05 38.78 3.49
CA GLU A 721 -19.45 37.66 4.21
C GLU A 721 -18.71 38.14 5.46
N ALA A 722 -18.00 39.27 5.40
CA ALA A 722 -17.28 39.83 6.54
C ALA A 722 -18.22 40.28 7.68
N ALA A 723 -19.47 40.61 7.38
CA ALA A 723 -20.49 40.95 8.38
C ALA A 723 -20.96 39.75 9.20
N HIS A 724 -20.83 38.52 8.68
CA HIS A 724 -21.31 37.28 9.29
C HIS A 724 -20.22 36.47 10.02
N LYS A 725 -19.01 37.02 10.15
CA LYS A 725 -17.88 36.31 10.75
C LYS A 725 -18.11 35.94 12.22
N PRO A 726 -17.70 34.74 12.67
CA PRO A 726 -17.82 34.33 14.06
C PRO A 726 -16.82 35.08 14.96
N ALA A 727 -17.07 35.04 16.27
CA ALA A 727 -16.17 35.63 17.26
C ALA A 727 -14.78 34.96 17.18
N GLY A 728 -13.72 35.76 17.04
CA GLY A 728 -12.35 35.26 16.88
C GLY A 728 -11.88 35.03 15.43
N PHE A 729 -12.74 35.29 14.44
CA PHE A 729 -12.37 35.27 13.02
C PHE A 729 -11.75 36.60 12.58
N GLU A 730 -10.52 36.85 13.04
CA GLU A 730 -9.82 38.09 12.71
C GLU A 730 -9.34 38.12 11.26
N THR A 731 -9.38 39.30 10.63
CA THR A 731 -9.04 39.50 9.22
C THR A 731 -8.11 40.71 9.03
N LEU A 732 -7.53 40.84 7.84
CA LEU A 732 -6.73 41.98 7.39
C LEU A 732 -7.29 42.51 6.07
N PRO A 733 -7.20 43.80 5.73
CA PRO A 733 -7.52 44.26 4.38
C PRO A 733 -6.56 43.66 3.36
N VAL A 734 -7.05 43.26 2.18
CA VAL A 734 -6.20 42.77 1.09
C VAL A 734 -5.26 43.87 0.59
N LYS A 735 -3.96 43.57 0.48
CA LYS A 735 -2.94 44.53 0.02
C LYS A 735 -2.75 44.56 -1.51
N ALA A 736 -2.86 43.40 -2.16
CA ALA A 736 -2.62 43.20 -3.59
C ALA A 736 -3.14 41.81 -4.03
N PRO A 737 -3.50 41.61 -5.31
CA PRO A 737 -3.49 42.60 -6.40
C PRO A 737 -4.71 43.55 -6.34
N LYS A 738 -4.77 44.56 -7.22
CA LYS A 738 -5.76 45.66 -7.14
C LYS A 738 -7.20 45.19 -7.36
N GLU A 739 -7.37 44.13 -8.13
CA GLU A 739 -8.61 43.47 -8.48
C GLU A 739 -9.33 42.90 -7.24
N LEU A 740 -8.59 42.69 -6.14
CA LEU A 740 -9.10 42.23 -4.85
C LEU A 740 -9.24 43.36 -3.81
N ALA A 741 -9.15 44.63 -4.23
CA ALA A 741 -9.32 45.76 -3.33
C ALA A 741 -10.73 45.76 -2.71
N GLY A 742 -10.82 46.12 -1.42
CA GLY A 742 -12.06 46.10 -0.66
C GLY A 742 -12.36 44.78 0.06
N LEU A 743 -11.71 43.67 -0.34
CA LEU A 743 -11.86 42.38 0.33
C LEU A 743 -11.03 42.30 1.62
N GLN A 744 -11.46 41.42 2.52
CA GLN A 744 -10.73 41.04 3.73
C GLN A 744 -10.04 39.68 3.55
N PHE A 745 -8.87 39.53 4.16
CA PHE A 745 -7.97 38.39 4.04
C PHE A 745 -7.74 37.74 5.40
N ARG A 746 -7.73 36.41 5.43
CA ARG A 746 -7.32 35.61 6.58
C ARG A 746 -6.53 34.38 6.12
N ILE A 747 -5.56 33.94 6.92
CA ILE A 747 -5.04 32.58 6.82
C ILE A 747 -5.79 31.73 7.85
N GLN A 748 -6.53 30.73 7.39
CA GLN A 748 -7.33 29.83 8.23
C GLN A 748 -6.72 28.43 8.23
N VAL A 749 -6.74 27.76 9.39
CA VAL A 749 -6.16 26.44 9.61
C VAL A 749 -7.27 25.46 10.02
N SER A 750 -7.27 24.25 9.47
CA SER A 750 -8.10 23.14 9.94
C SER A 750 -7.35 22.40 11.05
N PRO A 751 -7.73 22.57 12.33
CA PRO A 751 -7.02 21.90 13.42
C PRO A 751 -7.20 20.37 13.37
N LEU A 752 -8.33 19.89 12.85
CA LEU A 752 -8.69 18.47 12.84
C LEU A 752 -8.08 17.69 11.66
N ASP A 753 -7.75 18.37 10.56
CA ASP A 753 -7.15 17.71 9.40
C ASP A 753 -5.62 17.88 9.36
N CYS A 754 -5.08 18.86 10.09
CA CYS A 754 -3.64 19.09 10.17
C CYS A 754 -2.91 17.87 10.75
N LEU A 755 -1.77 17.50 10.15
CA LEU A 755 -0.86 16.45 10.67
C LEU A 755 0.36 17.03 11.40
N GLY A 756 0.41 18.35 11.61
CA GLY A 756 1.45 18.99 12.42
C GLY A 756 2.87 18.93 11.85
N CYS A 757 3.03 18.83 10.52
CA CYS A 757 4.35 18.65 9.90
C CYS A 757 5.28 19.87 10.06
N GLY A 758 4.74 21.08 10.13
CA GLY A 758 5.50 22.32 10.34
C GLY A 758 6.02 23.02 9.08
N ASN A 759 5.86 22.45 7.87
CA ASN A 759 6.35 23.07 6.62
C ASN A 759 5.86 24.51 6.40
N CYS A 760 4.59 24.79 6.74
CA CYS A 760 4.00 26.11 6.60
C CYS A 760 4.66 27.16 7.52
N ALA A 761 4.96 26.79 8.77
CA ALA A 761 5.65 27.65 9.72
C ALA A 761 7.14 27.83 9.37
N ASP A 762 7.75 26.78 8.81
CA ASP A 762 9.13 26.82 8.37
C ASP A 762 9.34 27.82 7.23
N ILE A 763 8.57 27.68 6.15
CA ILE A 763 8.70 28.50 4.94
C ILE A 763 8.22 29.95 5.14
N CYS A 764 7.48 30.24 6.22
CA CYS A 764 6.95 31.57 6.46
C CYS A 764 8.10 32.60 6.58
N PRO A 765 8.24 33.55 5.62
CA PRO A 765 9.41 34.43 5.55
C PRO A 765 9.49 35.43 6.72
N VAL A 766 8.36 35.65 7.39
CA VAL A 766 8.17 36.64 8.46
C VAL A 766 7.75 35.99 9.78
N LYS A 767 7.78 34.65 9.87
CA LYS A 767 7.41 33.87 11.05
C LYS A 767 6.06 34.31 11.66
N ALA A 768 5.06 34.46 10.79
CA ALA A 768 3.66 34.73 11.13
C ALA A 768 2.87 33.46 11.52
N LEU A 769 3.54 32.30 11.57
CA LEU A 769 2.97 31.02 11.97
C LEU A 769 3.84 30.40 13.06
N GLU A 770 3.23 29.97 14.16
CA GLU A 770 3.90 29.31 15.29
C GLU A 770 3.18 27.98 15.61
N MET A 771 3.92 26.90 15.86
CA MET A 771 3.30 25.61 16.19
C MET A 771 2.83 25.60 17.65
N LYS A 772 1.54 25.40 17.89
CA LYS A 772 0.91 25.34 19.23
C LYS A 772 0.23 23.99 19.48
N PRO A 773 0.07 23.54 20.74
CA PRO A 773 -0.63 22.29 21.05
C PRO A 773 -2.05 22.27 20.47
N LEU A 774 -2.48 21.15 19.88
CA LEU A 774 -3.80 21.01 19.25
C LEU A 774 -4.95 21.48 20.16
N ALA A 775 -4.93 21.08 21.44
CA ALA A 775 -5.95 21.45 22.42
C ALA A 775 -6.16 22.97 22.54
N SER A 776 -5.09 23.77 22.38
CA SER A 776 -5.19 25.25 22.43
C SER A 776 -5.80 25.87 21.19
N GLN A 777 -5.93 25.11 20.10
CA GLN A 777 -6.36 25.58 18.78
C GLN A 777 -7.71 25.00 18.35
N MET A 778 -8.39 24.24 19.21
CA MET A 778 -9.68 23.59 18.89
C MET A 778 -10.77 24.59 18.50
N ALA A 779 -10.76 25.81 19.04
CA ALA A 779 -11.68 26.88 18.63
C ALA A 779 -11.53 27.29 17.15
N GLN A 780 -10.40 26.96 16.50
CA GLN A 780 -10.23 27.19 15.07
C GLN A 780 -11.06 26.24 14.20
N ALA A 781 -11.67 25.19 14.76
CA ALA A 781 -12.57 24.32 14.02
C ALA A 781 -13.81 25.08 13.53
N GLU A 782 -14.47 25.87 14.38
CA GLU A 782 -15.61 26.70 13.97
C GLU A 782 -15.21 27.75 12.93
N ASN A 783 -14.05 28.39 13.11
CA ASN A 783 -13.50 29.33 12.13
C ASN A 783 -13.19 28.65 10.79
N TRP A 784 -12.74 27.41 10.78
CA TRP A 784 -12.51 26.64 9.56
C TRP A 784 -13.82 26.43 8.79
N HIS A 785 -14.87 25.95 9.47
CA HIS A 785 -16.19 25.73 8.85
C HIS A 785 -16.73 27.03 8.25
N PHE A 786 -16.67 28.14 8.99
CA PHE A 786 -17.07 29.44 8.44
C PHE A 786 -16.26 29.82 7.19
N GLY A 787 -14.93 29.70 7.25
CA GLY A 787 -14.06 30.14 6.16
C GLY A 787 -14.10 29.28 4.89
N ILE A 788 -14.63 28.06 4.96
CA ILE A 788 -14.67 27.12 3.83
C ILE A 788 -16.11 26.86 3.34
N ASP A 789 -17.06 26.73 4.25
CA ASP A 789 -18.45 26.36 3.91
C ASP A 789 -19.32 27.61 3.64
N HIS A 790 -18.95 28.77 4.19
CA HIS A 790 -19.75 30.00 4.12
C HIS A 790 -19.08 31.16 3.39
N VAL A 791 -17.87 30.97 2.87
CA VAL A 791 -17.15 31.98 2.08
C VAL A 791 -16.92 31.46 0.67
N SER A 792 -17.40 32.20 -0.32
CA SER A 792 -17.27 31.80 -1.73
C SER A 792 -15.83 31.89 -2.27
N ASP A 793 -15.55 31.21 -3.38
CA ASP A 793 -14.26 31.32 -4.09
C ASP A 793 -14.20 32.65 -4.89
N LYS A 794 -13.09 33.39 -4.80
CA LYS A 794 -12.84 34.70 -5.49
C LYS A 794 -11.70 34.62 -6.50
N SER A 795 -11.24 33.41 -6.83
CA SER A 795 -10.08 33.20 -7.71
C SER A 795 -10.34 33.61 -9.15
N ASP A 796 -11.59 33.63 -9.59
CA ASP A 796 -12.06 34.15 -10.88
C ASP A 796 -11.71 35.63 -11.11
N ARG A 797 -11.51 36.41 -10.03
CA ARG A 797 -11.15 37.84 -10.10
C ARG A 797 -9.68 38.08 -10.43
N VAL A 798 -8.83 37.05 -10.44
CA VAL A 798 -7.38 37.19 -10.61
C VAL A 798 -6.80 36.11 -11.52
N ASN A 799 -5.67 36.40 -12.17
CA ASN A 799 -4.91 35.36 -12.86
C ASN A 799 -4.29 34.40 -11.82
N THR A 800 -4.70 33.14 -11.84
CA THR A 800 -4.25 32.06 -10.94
C THR A 800 -2.91 31.44 -11.35
N HIS A 801 -2.39 31.71 -12.55
CA HIS A 801 -1.10 31.22 -13.06
C HIS A 801 0.12 31.94 -12.47
N ASN A 802 0.09 32.23 -11.16
CA ASN A 802 1.25 32.64 -10.38
C ASN A 802 1.17 32.12 -8.95
N MET A 803 2.32 32.12 -8.27
CA MET A 803 2.45 31.52 -6.93
C MET A 803 1.42 32.05 -5.92
N LYS A 804 1.26 33.38 -5.80
CA LYS A 804 0.38 33.94 -4.78
C LYS A 804 -1.08 33.65 -5.10
N ASN A 805 -1.50 33.93 -6.33
CA ASN A 805 -2.91 33.90 -6.72
C ASN A 805 -3.45 32.49 -6.90
N SER A 806 -2.62 31.52 -7.32
CA SER A 806 -3.01 30.10 -7.39
C SER A 806 -3.62 29.57 -6.09
N GLN A 807 -3.23 30.17 -4.96
CA GLN A 807 -3.68 29.73 -3.64
C GLN A 807 -5.00 30.34 -3.20
N PHE A 808 -5.54 31.32 -3.94
CA PHE A 808 -6.91 31.77 -3.72
C PHE A 808 -7.93 30.81 -4.33
N ALA A 809 -7.53 30.01 -5.33
CA ALA A 809 -8.37 28.97 -5.89
C ALA A 809 -8.55 27.82 -4.90
N THR A 810 -9.78 27.34 -4.79
CA THR A 810 -10.11 26.17 -3.97
C THR A 810 -9.32 24.94 -4.43
N PRO A 811 -8.61 24.25 -3.52
CA PRO A 811 -7.92 23.01 -3.88
C PRO A 811 -8.93 21.87 -4.08
N TYR A 812 -8.85 21.18 -5.22
CA TYR A 812 -9.64 19.97 -5.49
C TYR A 812 -8.98 18.70 -4.93
N PHE A 813 -7.94 18.84 -4.11
CA PHE A 813 -7.24 17.75 -3.46
C PHE A 813 -6.89 18.14 -2.02
N GLU A 814 -7.48 17.44 -1.06
CA GLU A 814 -7.42 17.79 0.35
C GLU A 814 -7.38 16.56 1.28
N PHE A 815 -6.76 16.71 2.45
CA PHE A 815 -6.83 15.77 3.58
C PHE A 815 -6.45 14.30 3.31
N SER A 816 -5.60 14.07 2.31
CA SER A 816 -5.15 12.72 1.95
C SER A 816 -4.46 11.93 3.07
N GLY A 817 -4.42 10.61 2.91
CA GLY A 817 -3.71 9.68 3.81
C GLY A 817 -2.18 9.74 3.73
N ALA A 818 -1.60 10.74 3.07
CA ALA A 818 -0.15 10.89 2.89
C ALA A 818 0.58 11.20 4.20
N CYS A 819 1.90 10.95 4.21
CA CYS A 819 2.76 11.22 5.37
C CYS A 819 2.75 12.70 5.79
N ALA A 820 2.92 12.99 7.08
CA ALA A 820 3.10 14.36 7.56
C ALA A 820 4.35 14.99 6.92
N GLY A 821 4.16 16.02 6.09
CA GLY A 821 5.27 16.67 5.36
C GLY A 821 5.65 16.00 4.04
N CYS A 822 4.77 15.15 3.48
CA CYS A 822 4.96 14.50 2.18
C CYS A 822 5.39 15.49 1.09
N GLY A 823 6.42 15.13 0.31
CA GLY A 823 6.91 15.94 -0.81
C GLY A 823 6.09 15.81 -2.09
N GLU A 824 5.20 14.82 -2.22
CA GLU A 824 4.43 14.58 -3.45
C GLU A 824 3.18 15.47 -3.55
N THR A 825 2.38 15.47 -2.49
CA THR A 825 1.03 16.05 -2.49
C THR A 825 0.95 17.56 -2.68
N PRO A 826 1.94 18.41 -2.31
CA PRO A 826 1.91 19.82 -2.66
C PRO A 826 1.84 20.05 -4.18
N TYR A 827 2.50 19.20 -4.99
CA TYR A 827 2.45 19.27 -6.44
C TYR A 827 1.07 18.87 -6.97
N ALA A 828 0.52 17.74 -6.52
CA ALA A 828 -0.82 17.29 -6.92
C ALA A 828 -1.89 18.34 -6.57
N LYS A 829 -1.84 18.90 -5.35
CA LYS A 829 -2.71 19.99 -4.92
C LYS A 829 -2.63 21.19 -5.87
N LEU A 830 -1.43 21.63 -6.21
CA LEU A 830 -1.24 22.77 -7.11
C LEU A 830 -1.78 22.51 -8.52
N VAL A 831 -1.50 21.34 -9.11
CA VAL A 831 -2.03 20.95 -10.43
C VAL A 831 -3.56 20.99 -10.41
N THR A 832 -4.18 20.42 -9.38
CA THR A 832 -5.64 20.44 -9.27
C THR A 832 -6.21 21.84 -9.04
N GLN A 833 -5.49 22.77 -8.38
CA GLN A 833 -5.93 24.17 -8.27
C GLN A 833 -5.91 24.92 -9.61
N LEU A 834 -5.05 24.49 -10.55
CA LEU A 834 -4.92 25.15 -11.85
C LEU A 834 -5.87 24.56 -12.90
N PHE A 835 -6.15 23.26 -12.84
CA PHE A 835 -6.84 22.54 -13.93
C PHE A 835 -7.95 21.58 -13.45
N GLY A 836 -8.25 21.56 -12.15
CA GLY A 836 -9.05 20.52 -11.50
C GLY A 836 -10.48 20.39 -11.98
N ASP A 837 -11.10 21.47 -12.44
CA ASP A 837 -12.49 21.51 -12.93
C ASP A 837 -12.72 20.78 -14.27
N ARG A 838 -11.64 20.45 -14.99
CA ARG A 838 -11.70 19.82 -16.31
C ARG A 838 -10.69 18.70 -16.52
N MET A 839 -10.05 18.22 -15.46
CA MET A 839 -8.98 17.22 -15.57
C MET A 839 -9.46 15.78 -15.38
N MET A 840 -8.81 14.86 -16.08
CA MET A 840 -8.89 13.42 -15.86
C MET A 840 -7.51 12.91 -15.45
N ILE A 841 -7.44 12.08 -14.40
CA ILE A 841 -6.19 11.56 -13.83
C ILE A 841 -6.12 10.05 -14.02
N ALA A 842 -5.15 9.60 -14.81
CA ALA A 842 -4.64 8.23 -14.80
C ALA A 842 -3.49 8.15 -13.78
N ASN A 843 -3.68 7.41 -12.69
CA ASN A 843 -2.70 7.32 -11.62
C ASN A 843 -2.06 5.93 -11.54
N ALA A 844 -0.73 5.87 -11.63
CA ALA A 844 0.02 4.64 -11.46
C ALA A 844 -0.06 4.16 -10.01
N THR A 845 -0.01 2.85 -9.82
CA THR A 845 0.10 2.25 -8.48
C THR A 845 1.39 2.73 -7.79
N GLY A 846 1.27 3.21 -6.56
CA GLY A 846 2.41 3.76 -5.81
C GLY A 846 1.92 4.61 -4.64
N CYS A 847 2.78 5.47 -4.08
CA CYS A 847 2.35 6.42 -3.05
C CYS A 847 1.10 7.20 -3.50
N SER A 848 1.13 7.70 -4.73
CA SER A 848 0.08 8.53 -5.34
C SER A 848 -1.28 7.87 -5.41
N SER A 849 -1.36 6.56 -5.68
CA SER A 849 -2.64 5.86 -5.62
C SER A 849 -3.07 5.56 -4.19
N ILE A 850 -2.13 5.23 -3.29
CA ILE A 850 -2.46 4.93 -1.89
C ILE A 850 -2.99 6.17 -1.16
N TRP A 851 -2.30 7.31 -1.22
CA TRP A 851 -2.86 8.52 -0.62
C TRP A 851 -4.00 9.11 -1.45
N GLY A 852 -4.09 8.79 -2.75
CA GLY A 852 -5.07 9.34 -3.69
C GLY A 852 -6.43 8.66 -3.71
N ALA A 853 -6.53 7.37 -3.35
CA ALA A 853 -7.79 6.62 -3.38
C ALA A 853 -7.79 5.34 -2.50
N SER A 854 -7.27 5.40 -1.27
CA SER A 854 -7.47 4.30 -0.33
C SER A 854 -8.87 4.35 0.27
N ALA A 855 -9.73 3.41 -0.13
CA ALA A 855 -11.09 3.31 0.40
C ALA A 855 -11.09 3.26 1.94
N PRO A 856 -11.97 4.02 2.61
CA PRO A 856 -13.09 4.79 2.05
C PRO A 856 -12.79 6.29 1.82
N SER A 857 -11.54 6.72 1.98
CA SER A 857 -11.14 8.13 2.01
C SER A 857 -10.64 8.64 0.66
N MET A 858 -11.48 9.42 -0.03
CA MET A 858 -11.21 10.03 -1.33
C MET A 858 -10.83 11.51 -1.13
N PRO A 859 -9.55 11.89 -1.32
CA PRO A 859 -9.06 13.27 -1.16
C PRO A 859 -9.36 14.20 -2.32
N TYR A 860 -9.63 13.65 -3.52
CA TYR A 860 -10.08 14.46 -4.64
C TYR A 860 -11.51 14.90 -4.40
N THR A 861 -11.82 16.18 -4.60
CA THR A 861 -13.13 16.78 -4.30
C THR A 861 -13.65 17.58 -5.51
N THR A 862 -14.84 18.15 -5.39
CA THR A 862 -15.49 18.97 -6.43
C THR A 862 -15.66 20.41 -5.98
N ASN A 863 -15.86 21.33 -6.93
CA ASN A 863 -16.33 22.68 -6.63
C ASN A 863 -17.85 22.72 -6.39
N ALA A 864 -18.39 23.91 -6.17
CA ALA A 864 -19.83 24.13 -5.97
C ALA A 864 -20.71 23.74 -7.18
N LEU A 865 -20.13 23.59 -8.39
CA LEU A 865 -20.82 23.13 -9.59
C LEU A 865 -20.77 21.59 -9.74
N GLY A 866 -20.18 20.87 -8.79
CA GLY A 866 -19.99 19.41 -8.88
C GLY A 866 -18.87 18.98 -9.83
N GLN A 867 -18.10 19.93 -10.37
CA GLN A 867 -16.95 19.65 -11.26
C GLN A 867 -15.71 19.35 -10.43
N GLY A 868 -14.83 18.47 -10.89
CA GLY A 868 -13.57 18.16 -10.23
C GLY A 868 -12.79 17.06 -10.96
N PRO A 869 -11.62 16.67 -10.45
CA PRO A 869 -10.79 15.64 -11.08
C PRO A 869 -11.53 14.31 -11.15
N ALA A 870 -11.67 13.75 -12.35
CA ALA A 870 -12.04 12.35 -12.53
C ALA A 870 -10.79 11.49 -12.37
N TRP A 871 -10.73 10.66 -11.33
CA TRP A 871 -9.53 9.92 -10.96
C TRP A 871 -9.71 8.42 -11.16
N ALA A 872 -8.70 7.74 -11.70
CA ALA A 872 -8.66 6.29 -11.76
C ALA A 872 -7.23 5.72 -11.67
N ASN A 873 -7.12 4.50 -11.14
CA ASN A 873 -5.90 3.70 -11.12
C ASN A 873 -6.18 2.36 -11.81
N SER A 874 -5.45 2.10 -12.89
CA SER A 874 -5.44 0.79 -13.55
C SER A 874 -4.45 -0.13 -12.83
N LEU A 875 -3.19 -0.21 -13.29
CA LEU A 875 -2.14 -1.02 -12.68
C LEU A 875 -0.86 -0.21 -12.43
N PHE A 876 0.24 -0.89 -12.10
CA PHE A 876 1.53 -0.24 -11.88
C PHE A 876 2.26 -0.01 -13.20
N GLU A 877 2.15 -0.97 -14.12
CA GLU A 877 2.91 -1.09 -15.36
C GLU A 877 2.33 -0.32 -16.55
N ASP A 878 1.02 -0.02 -16.55
CA ASP A 878 0.26 0.40 -17.74
C ASP A 878 -0.25 1.86 -17.69
N ASN A 879 0.17 2.63 -16.69
CA ASN A 879 -0.49 3.91 -16.40
C ASN A 879 -0.38 4.94 -17.53
N ALA A 880 0.71 4.91 -18.32
CA ALA A 880 0.86 5.82 -19.46
C ALA A 880 -0.19 5.48 -20.52
N GLU A 881 -0.29 4.20 -20.86
CA GLU A 881 -1.20 3.64 -21.83
C GLU A 881 -2.66 3.83 -21.40
N TYR A 882 -2.93 3.74 -20.09
CA TYR A 882 -4.25 4.00 -19.53
C TYR A 882 -4.68 5.46 -19.73
N GLY A 883 -3.81 6.42 -19.40
CA GLY A 883 -4.06 7.85 -19.68
C GLY A 883 -4.15 8.16 -21.17
N TYR A 884 -3.34 7.49 -22.00
CA TYR A 884 -3.44 7.58 -23.45
C TYR A 884 -4.81 7.08 -23.97
N GLY A 885 -5.32 5.98 -23.43
CA GLY A 885 -6.67 5.49 -23.73
C GLY A 885 -7.77 6.50 -23.37
N MET A 886 -7.63 7.20 -22.23
CA MET A 886 -8.53 8.31 -21.89
C MET A 886 -8.46 9.44 -22.91
N ALA A 887 -7.25 9.84 -23.32
CA ALA A 887 -7.05 10.89 -24.33
C ALA A 887 -7.67 10.52 -25.68
N MET A 888 -7.50 9.28 -26.13
CA MET A 888 -8.13 8.77 -27.36
C MET A 888 -9.65 8.86 -27.29
N SER A 889 -10.25 8.47 -26.16
CA SER A 889 -11.70 8.51 -25.97
C SER A 889 -12.23 9.95 -25.99
N VAL A 890 -11.59 10.86 -25.25
CA VAL A 890 -11.95 12.28 -25.24
C VAL A 890 -11.84 12.88 -26.64
N LYS A 891 -10.75 12.61 -27.36
CA LYS A 891 -10.55 13.07 -28.73
C LYS A 891 -11.67 12.59 -29.65
N ASN A 892 -12.05 11.31 -29.56
CA ASN A 892 -13.14 10.76 -30.36
C ASN A 892 -14.49 11.43 -30.05
N SER A 893 -14.85 11.58 -28.78
CA SER A 893 -16.10 12.25 -28.38
C SER A 893 -16.14 13.71 -28.82
N ARG A 894 -15.02 14.42 -28.76
CA ARG A 894 -14.91 15.80 -29.23
C ARG A 894 -14.98 15.93 -30.75
N ASN A 895 -14.47 14.95 -31.49
CA ASN A 895 -14.61 14.89 -32.94
C ASN A 895 -16.07 14.68 -33.34
N ASP A 896 -16.80 13.78 -32.67
CA ASP A 896 -18.24 13.56 -32.89
C ASP A 896 -19.04 14.83 -32.57
N LEU A 897 -18.78 15.45 -31.42
CA LEU A 897 -19.37 16.74 -31.05
C LEU A 897 -19.11 17.82 -32.12
N THR A 898 -17.86 17.96 -32.56
CA THR A 898 -17.47 18.95 -33.58
C THR A 898 -18.17 18.70 -34.91
N ALA A 899 -18.26 17.45 -35.36
CA ALA A 899 -18.92 17.09 -36.61
C ALA A 899 -20.42 17.40 -36.59
N ASN A 900 -21.10 17.18 -35.46
CA ASN A 900 -22.51 17.55 -35.30
C ASN A 900 -22.69 19.08 -35.31
N VAL A 901 -21.81 19.83 -34.64
CA VAL A 901 -21.81 21.29 -34.68
C VAL A 901 -21.57 21.83 -36.09
N GLU A 902 -20.60 21.29 -36.83
CA GLU A 902 -20.32 21.67 -38.23
C GLU A 902 -21.53 21.41 -39.13
N ALA A 903 -22.19 20.28 -38.97
CA ALA A 903 -23.39 19.94 -39.73
C ALA A 903 -24.58 20.87 -39.42
N LEU A 904 -24.75 21.27 -38.15
CA LEU A 904 -25.76 22.27 -37.76
C LEU A 904 -25.46 23.64 -38.39
N LEU A 905 -24.20 24.10 -38.29
CA LEU A 905 -23.77 25.39 -38.83
C LEU A 905 -23.88 25.48 -40.36
N ALA A 906 -23.78 24.34 -41.05
CA ALA A 906 -23.97 24.24 -42.51
C ALA A 906 -25.43 24.39 -42.97
N SER A 907 -26.41 24.32 -42.08
CA SER A 907 -27.83 24.50 -42.42
C SER A 907 -28.20 25.97 -42.55
N ASP A 908 -28.86 26.37 -43.63
CA ASP A 908 -29.38 27.73 -43.84
C ASP A 908 -30.61 28.06 -42.97
N THR A 909 -31.28 27.04 -42.41
CA THR A 909 -32.51 27.20 -41.60
C THR A 909 -32.23 27.27 -40.11
N LEU A 910 -30.97 27.17 -39.67
CA LEU A 910 -30.61 27.22 -38.26
C LEU A 910 -30.96 28.59 -37.65
N PRO A 911 -31.72 28.65 -36.54
CA PRO A 911 -32.03 29.90 -35.85
C PRO A 911 -30.77 30.67 -35.44
N GLU A 912 -30.80 31.99 -35.55
CA GLU A 912 -29.61 32.84 -35.35
C GLU A 912 -28.99 32.72 -33.95
N GLU A 913 -29.82 32.60 -32.91
CA GLU A 913 -29.33 32.42 -31.52
C GLU A 913 -28.55 31.10 -31.37
N VAL A 914 -29.07 30.01 -31.94
CA VAL A 914 -28.41 28.68 -31.95
C VAL A 914 -27.11 28.75 -32.77
N ARG A 915 -27.16 29.37 -33.96
CA ARG A 915 -26.00 29.57 -34.81
C ARG A 915 -24.90 30.32 -34.08
N LYS A 916 -25.23 31.42 -33.40
CA LYS A 916 -24.27 32.26 -32.68
C LYS A 916 -23.61 31.51 -31.52
N ALA A 917 -24.38 30.76 -30.73
CA ALA A 917 -23.84 29.95 -29.63
C ALA A 917 -22.89 28.86 -30.16
N LEU A 918 -23.32 28.09 -31.16
CA LEU A 918 -22.53 27.00 -31.74
C LEU A 918 -21.28 27.49 -32.46
N GLN A 919 -21.37 28.59 -33.22
CA GLN A 919 -20.20 29.21 -33.88
C GLN A 919 -19.22 29.76 -32.83
N GLY A 920 -19.74 30.44 -31.81
CA GLY A 920 -18.94 30.99 -30.72
C GLY A 920 -18.12 29.91 -30.01
N TRP A 921 -18.69 28.73 -29.77
CA TRP A 921 -17.94 27.58 -29.26
C TRP A 921 -16.98 26.99 -30.30
N TYR A 922 -17.43 26.81 -31.54
CA TYR A 922 -16.62 26.18 -32.60
C TYR A 922 -15.29 26.90 -32.79
N ASP A 923 -15.28 28.23 -32.80
CA ASP A 923 -14.09 29.05 -33.03
C ASP A 923 -13.02 28.91 -31.93
N VAL A 924 -13.43 28.55 -30.70
CA VAL A 924 -12.56 28.46 -29.52
C VAL A 924 -12.47 27.06 -28.91
N ARG A 925 -13.01 26.04 -29.58
CA ARG A 925 -13.14 24.67 -29.04
C ARG A 925 -11.83 24.04 -28.57
N ASN A 926 -10.69 24.44 -29.13
CA ASN A 926 -9.37 23.91 -28.75
C ASN A 926 -8.65 24.74 -27.68
N ASP A 927 -9.22 25.88 -27.29
CA ASP A 927 -8.76 26.71 -26.19
C ASP A 927 -9.50 26.36 -24.89
N ALA A 928 -8.78 26.15 -23.80
CA ALA A 928 -9.39 25.67 -22.55
C ALA A 928 -10.32 26.72 -21.91
N ALA A 929 -9.85 27.96 -21.79
CA ALA A 929 -10.63 29.05 -21.17
C ALA A 929 -11.78 29.49 -22.09
N GLY A 930 -11.52 29.61 -23.39
CA GLY A 930 -12.48 29.98 -24.41
C GLY A 930 -13.59 28.95 -24.57
N SER A 931 -13.26 27.66 -24.69
CA SER A 931 -14.29 26.60 -24.78
C SER A 931 -15.16 26.55 -23.53
N LYS A 932 -14.60 26.80 -22.34
CA LYS A 932 -15.36 26.90 -21.09
C LYS A 932 -16.32 28.09 -21.10
N ALA A 933 -15.83 29.28 -21.46
CA ALA A 933 -16.65 30.48 -21.51
C ALA A 933 -17.78 30.38 -22.56
N ALA A 934 -17.51 29.72 -23.70
CA ALA A 934 -18.50 29.54 -24.77
C ALA A 934 -19.53 28.43 -24.48
N ALA A 935 -19.22 27.46 -23.59
CA ALA A 935 -20.12 26.35 -23.28
C ALA A 935 -21.46 26.81 -22.68
N GLU A 936 -21.46 27.87 -21.84
CA GLU A 936 -22.67 28.43 -21.23
C GLU A 936 -23.72 28.82 -22.29
N ALA A 937 -23.30 29.52 -23.35
CA ALA A 937 -24.20 29.90 -24.43
C ALA A 937 -24.73 28.69 -25.21
N VAL A 938 -23.95 27.59 -25.29
CA VAL A 938 -24.41 26.34 -25.92
C VAL A 938 -25.46 25.66 -25.06
N TYR A 939 -25.28 25.61 -23.73
CA TYR A 939 -26.25 25.02 -22.81
C TYR A 939 -27.63 25.68 -22.91
N GLU A 940 -27.69 27.00 -23.09
CA GLU A 940 -28.94 27.75 -23.24
C GLU A 940 -29.75 27.38 -24.50
N VAL A 941 -29.12 26.75 -25.50
CA VAL A 941 -29.76 26.45 -26.79
C VAL A 941 -29.97 24.96 -27.06
N LEU A 942 -29.56 24.05 -26.17
CA LEU A 942 -29.64 22.58 -26.40
C LEU A 942 -31.07 22.06 -26.58
N ASP A 943 -32.05 22.68 -25.91
CA ASP A 943 -33.46 22.27 -25.94
C ASP A 943 -34.29 23.00 -27.01
N CYS A 944 -33.65 23.78 -27.90
CA CYS A 944 -34.34 24.50 -28.96
C CYS A 944 -34.94 23.53 -30.00
N ASP A 945 -36.23 23.68 -30.31
CA ASP A 945 -36.84 23.01 -31.47
C ASP A 945 -36.48 23.77 -32.76
N LEU A 946 -35.72 23.10 -33.63
CA LEU A 946 -35.22 23.64 -34.89
C LEU A 946 -36.23 23.47 -36.04
N GLY A 947 -37.38 22.83 -35.80
CA GLY A 947 -38.43 22.62 -36.81
C GLY A 947 -38.05 21.62 -37.92
N ASP A 948 -36.93 20.91 -37.76
CA ASP A 948 -36.43 19.86 -38.64
C ASP A 948 -35.93 18.67 -37.81
N GLU A 949 -36.38 17.46 -38.15
CA GLU A 949 -36.09 16.25 -37.36
C GLU A 949 -34.60 15.87 -37.39
N GLU A 950 -33.91 16.09 -38.53
CA GLU A 950 -32.49 15.78 -38.64
C GLU A 950 -31.64 16.79 -37.85
N LEU A 951 -31.97 18.08 -37.94
CA LEU A 951 -31.28 19.11 -37.15
C LEU A 951 -31.54 18.93 -35.66
N ASN A 952 -32.77 18.62 -35.24
CA ASN A 952 -33.10 18.31 -33.86
C ASN A 952 -32.31 17.10 -33.35
N ALA A 953 -32.16 16.04 -34.16
CA ALA A 953 -31.35 14.88 -33.78
C ALA A 953 -29.87 15.24 -33.61
N LYS A 954 -29.31 16.12 -34.46
CA LYS A 954 -27.92 16.60 -34.31
C LYS A 954 -27.74 17.47 -33.06
N LEU A 955 -28.68 18.38 -32.78
CA LEU A 955 -28.64 19.22 -31.58
C LEU A 955 -28.79 18.39 -30.31
N ALA A 956 -29.68 17.38 -30.31
CA ALA A 956 -29.79 16.40 -29.24
C ALA A 956 -28.47 15.64 -29.05
N ARG A 957 -27.80 15.26 -30.14
CA ARG A 957 -26.48 14.62 -30.06
C ARG A 957 -25.40 15.55 -29.47
N VAL A 958 -25.45 16.85 -29.76
CA VAL A 958 -24.61 17.86 -29.08
C VAL A 958 -24.93 17.87 -27.58
N GLY A 959 -26.21 17.78 -27.21
CA GLY A 959 -26.67 17.65 -25.81
C GLY A 959 -26.14 16.40 -25.11
N ASP A 960 -26.18 15.23 -25.74
CA ASP A 960 -25.60 13.98 -25.22
C ASP A 960 -24.09 14.08 -24.97
N LEU A 961 -23.41 14.99 -25.67
CA LEU A 961 -21.97 15.23 -25.61
C LEU A 961 -21.61 16.56 -24.91
N ALA A 962 -22.57 17.17 -24.22
CA ALA A 962 -22.43 18.47 -23.55
C ALA A 962 -21.23 18.51 -22.57
N ASP A 963 -20.91 17.39 -21.94
CA ASP A 963 -19.74 17.26 -21.05
C ASP A 963 -18.41 17.46 -21.79
N TYR A 964 -18.36 17.36 -23.12
CA TYR A 964 -17.16 17.50 -23.95
C TYR A 964 -17.01 18.88 -24.60
N LEU A 965 -17.95 19.81 -24.35
CA LEU A 965 -17.84 21.21 -24.81
C LEU A 965 -16.57 21.85 -24.26
N VAL A 966 -16.34 21.73 -22.96
CA VAL A 966 -15.10 22.20 -22.32
C VAL A 966 -13.93 21.25 -22.60
N LYS A 967 -12.82 21.77 -23.16
CA LYS A 967 -11.59 20.99 -23.41
C LYS A 967 -11.10 20.32 -22.12
N LYS A 968 -10.96 19.00 -22.13
CA LYS A 968 -10.44 18.23 -20.99
C LYS A 968 -8.92 18.28 -20.94
N SER A 969 -8.37 18.14 -19.73
CA SER A 969 -6.93 18.05 -19.47
C SER A 969 -6.59 16.64 -18.99
N ILE A 970 -5.83 15.87 -19.78
CA ILE A 970 -5.46 14.50 -19.41
C ILE A 970 -4.13 14.52 -18.65
N TRP A 971 -4.15 13.99 -17.42
CA TRP A 971 -3.00 13.93 -16.53
C TRP A 971 -2.65 12.50 -16.17
N ILE A 972 -1.36 12.18 -16.24
CA ILE A 972 -0.80 10.87 -15.96
C ILE A 972 0.14 11.00 -14.76
N PHE A 973 -0.33 10.59 -13.59
CA PHE A 973 0.38 10.73 -12.32
C PHE A 973 1.11 9.43 -11.96
N GLY A 974 2.37 9.53 -11.52
CA GLY A 974 3.04 8.37 -10.94
C GLY A 974 4.38 8.68 -10.29
N GLY A 975 4.86 7.74 -9.47
CA GLY A 975 6.17 7.86 -8.82
C GLY A 975 7.33 7.49 -9.75
N ASP A 976 8.56 7.65 -9.27
CA ASP A 976 9.74 7.31 -10.05
C ASP A 976 9.86 5.81 -10.39
N GLY A 977 9.37 4.91 -9.53
CA GLY A 977 9.40 3.48 -9.84
C GLY A 977 8.54 3.06 -11.02
N TRP A 978 7.45 3.79 -11.29
CA TRP A 978 6.70 3.58 -12.52
C TRP A 978 7.47 4.15 -13.72
N ALA A 979 7.78 5.45 -13.68
CA ALA A 979 8.29 6.18 -14.85
C ALA A 979 9.70 5.74 -15.30
N TYR A 980 10.56 5.32 -14.37
CA TYR A 980 11.95 4.97 -14.68
C TYR A 980 12.14 3.47 -14.94
N ASP A 981 11.26 2.64 -14.38
CA ASP A 981 11.38 1.18 -14.34
C ASP A 981 10.23 0.47 -15.03
N ILE A 982 9.18 0.07 -14.30
CA ILE A 982 8.20 -0.90 -14.80
C ILE A 982 7.33 -0.35 -15.94
N GLY A 983 6.91 0.91 -15.86
CA GLY A 983 6.07 1.54 -16.88
C GLY A 983 6.86 2.39 -17.88
N PHE A 984 8.20 2.33 -17.85
CA PHE A 984 9.01 3.16 -18.73
C PHE A 984 8.76 2.89 -20.22
N GLY A 985 8.57 1.61 -20.62
CA GLY A 985 8.29 1.28 -22.01
C GLY A 985 6.99 1.88 -22.52
N GLY A 986 5.93 1.83 -21.70
CA GLY A 986 4.65 2.49 -21.96
C GLY A 986 4.76 4.00 -22.00
N LEU A 987 5.45 4.59 -21.02
CA LEU A 987 5.70 6.03 -20.94
C LEU A 987 6.44 6.55 -22.18
N ASP A 988 7.51 5.86 -22.59
CA ASP A 988 8.29 6.18 -23.79
C ASP A 988 7.39 6.19 -25.03
N HIS A 989 6.58 5.15 -25.21
CA HIS A 989 5.65 5.04 -26.34
C HIS A 989 4.59 6.16 -26.35
N VAL A 990 4.00 6.48 -25.20
CA VAL A 990 2.96 7.50 -25.09
C VAL A 990 3.52 8.90 -25.32
N LEU A 991 4.71 9.21 -24.78
CA LEU A 991 5.39 10.47 -25.10
C LEU A 991 5.78 10.55 -26.59
N ALA A 992 6.16 9.42 -27.20
CA ALA A 992 6.47 9.37 -28.62
C ALA A 992 5.24 9.56 -29.53
N SER A 993 4.03 9.31 -29.03
CA SER A 993 2.80 9.38 -29.84
C SER A 993 2.46 10.77 -30.39
N GLY A 994 2.92 11.83 -29.72
CA GLY A 994 2.55 13.21 -30.04
C GLY A 994 1.16 13.63 -29.52
N GLU A 995 0.41 12.75 -28.86
CA GLU A 995 -0.90 13.13 -28.30
C GLU A 995 -0.76 14.09 -27.11
N ASN A 996 -1.76 14.96 -26.95
CA ASN A 996 -1.82 15.97 -25.88
C ASN A 996 -2.15 15.31 -24.53
N VAL A 997 -1.10 14.94 -23.78
CA VAL A 997 -1.18 14.36 -22.44
C VAL A 997 -0.12 14.94 -21.52
N ASN A 998 -0.44 15.09 -20.23
CA ASN A 998 0.44 15.70 -19.23
C ASN A 998 0.92 14.65 -18.23
N VAL A 999 2.19 14.28 -18.28
CA VAL A 999 2.79 13.32 -17.34
C VAL A 999 3.45 14.05 -16.18
N LEU A 1000 3.05 13.71 -14.95
CA LEU A 1000 3.64 14.22 -13.71
C LEU A 1000 4.31 13.09 -12.92
N VAL A 1001 5.64 13.16 -12.83
CA VAL A 1001 6.45 12.19 -12.09
C VAL A 1001 6.83 12.76 -10.73
N PHE A 1002 6.34 12.13 -9.66
CA PHE A 1002 6.76 12.39 -8.28
C PHE A 1002 8.07 11.64 -8.00
N ASP A 1003 9.20 12.30 -8.22
CA ASP A 1003 10.51 11.68 -8.13
C ASP A 1003 11.01 11.67 -6.68
N THR A 1004 10.74 10.55 -6.00
CA THR A 1004 11.21 10.28 -4.64
C THR A 1004 12.54 9.54 -4.63
N GLU A 1005 13.12 9.23 -5.78
CA GLU A 1005 14.39 8.52 -5.92
C GLU A 1005 14.45 7.10 -5.33
N VAL A 1006 13.31 6.51 -4.94
CA VAL A 1006 13.16 5.16 -4.36
C VAL A 1006 11.71 4.70 -4.53
N TYR A 1007 11.46 3.40 -4.39
CA TYR A 1007 10.09 2.87 -4.32
C TYR A 1007 9.50 3.13 -2.92
N SER A 1008 9.01 4.35 -2.71
CA SER A 1008 8.57 4.85 -1.41
C SER A 1008 7.39 4.06 -0.81
N ASN A 1009 6.52 3.47 -1.64
CA ASN A 1009 5.35 2.73 -1.16
C ASN A 1009 5.67 1.39 -0.52
N THR A 1010 6.58 0.64 -1.14
CA THR A 1010 6.87 -0.74 -0.79
C THR A 1010 7.98 -0.88 0.25
N GLY A 1011 8.58 0.23 0.72
CA GLY A 1011 9.58 0.20 1.80
C GLY A 1011 10.87 0.98 1.51
N GLY A 1012 10.99 1.61 0.34
CA GLY A 1012 12.19 2.35 -0.06
C GLY A 1012 13.23 1.46 -0.75
N GLN A 1013 12.77 0.64 -1.70
CA GLN A 1013 13.64 -0.09 -2.62
C GLN A 1013 14.33 0.84 -3.61
N SER A 1014 15.46 0.38 -4.12
CA SER A 1014 16.19 1.03 -5.20
C SER A 1014 15.31 1.16 -6.44
N SER A 1015 15.57 2.19 -7.24
CA SER A 1015 15.00 2.40 -8.56
C SER A 1015 16.10 2.84 -9.52
N LYS A 1016 15.83 2.86 -10.83
CA LYS A 1016 16.77 3.50 -11.77
C LYS A 1016 16.88 5.00 -11.53
N SER A 1017 15.92 5.59 -10.81
CA SER A 1017 15.96 6.99 -10.40
C SER A 1017 16.79 7.22 -9.12
N THR A 1018 17.09 6.17 -8.33
CA THR A 1018 18.01 6.25 -7.18
C THR A 1018 19.40 6.72 -7.62
N PRO A 1019 20.00 7.70 -6.93
CA PRO A 1019 21.31 8.26 -7.26
C PRO A 1019 22.46 7.40 -6.75
N THR A 1020 23.66 7.65 -7.26
CA THR A 1020 24.89 7.02 -6.74
C THR A 1020 25.08 7.32 -5.25
N SER A 1021 25.61 6.36 -4.49
CA SER A 1021 25.87 6.40 -3.05
C SER A 1021 24.66 6.31 -2.12
N ALA A 1022 23.44 6.45 -2.63
CA ALA A 1022 22.24 6.28 -1.80
C ALA A 1022 22.07 4.82 -1.41
N VAL A 1023 21.80 4.60 -0.12
CA VAL A 1023 21.40 3.30 0.43
C VAL A 1023 19.88 3.18 0.37
N ALA A 1024 19.43 2.13 -0.29
CA ALA A 1024 18.05 1.69 -0.40
C ALA A 1024 18.03 0.16 -0.27
N LYS A 1025 16.85 -0.44 -0.13
CA LYS A 1025 16.74 -1.92 -0.26
C LYS A 1025 17.17 -2.34 -1.67
N PHE A 1026 17.88 -3.47 -1.80
CA PHE A 1026 18.57 -3.91 -3.04
C PHE A 1026 19.76 -3.03 -3.47
N ALA A 1027 20.07 -2.01 -2.68
CA ALA A 1027 21.28 -1.20 -2.77
C ALA A 1027 21.87 -0.98 -1.37
N ALA A 1028 21.90 -2.03 -0.53
CA ALA A 1028 22.30 -1.95 0.87
C ALA A 1028 23.73 -1.43 1.06
N ALA A 1029 24.62 -1.68 0.08
CA ALA A 1029 26.00 -1.18 0.04
C ALA A 1029 26.15 0.18 -0.68
N GLY A 1030 25.04 0.88 -0.93
CA GLY A 1030 24.99 2.10 -1.73
C GLY A 1030 24.93 1.81 -3.24
N LYS A 1031 24.06 2.52 -3.96
CA LYS A 1031 23.93 2.34 -5.41
C LYS A 1031 25.21 2.76 -6.13
N LYS A 1032 25.72 1.87 -6.98
CA LYS A 1032 27.01 2.05 -7.67
C LYS A 1032 26.89 2.81 -8.99
N VAL A 1033 25.72 2.76 -9.62
CA VAL A 1033 25.45 3.39 -10.92
C VAL A 1033 24.76 4.75 -10.76
N ALA A 1034 24.90 5.62 -11.76
CA ALA A 1034 24.26 6.94 -11.75
C ALA A 1034 22.72 6.83 -11.86
N LYS A 1035 22.03 7.93 -11.52
CA LYS A 1035 20.59 8.09 -11.78
C LYS A 1035 20.35 8.09 -13.30
N LYS A 1036 19.34 7.35 -13.77
CA LYS A 1036 18.86 7.42 -15.16
C LYS A 1036 18.36 8.84 -15.44
N ASP A 1037 18.74 9.41 -16.59
CA ASP A 1037 18.38 10.78 -16.97
C ASP A 1037 17.11 10.78 -17.83
N LEU A 1038 15.95 10.54 -17.20
CA LEU A 1038 14.65 10.40 -17.88
C LEU A 1038 14.31 11.64 -18.72
N GLY A 1039 14.48 12.83 -18.14
CA GLY A 1039 14.18 14.07 -18.85
C GLY A 1039 15.03 14.24 -20.10
N ARG A 1040 16.33 13.90 -20.07
CA ARG A 1040 17.16 13.95 -21.27
C ARG A 1040 16.79 12.91 -22.33
N ILE A 1041 16.33 11.72 -21.91
CA ILE A 1041 15.82 10.72 -22.85
C ILE A 1041 14.59 11.27 -23.58
N ALA A 1042 13.61 11.81 -22.84
CA ALA A 1042 12.41 12.40 -23.43
C ALA A 1042 12.72 13.59 -24.36
N MET A 1043 13.69 14.44 -24.00
CA MET A 1043 14.11 15.58 -24.85
C MET A 1043 14.68 15.13 -26.21
N THR A 1044 15.11 13.88 -26.39
CA THR A 1044 15.63 13.43 -27.69
C THR A 1044 14.57 13.32 -28.79
N TYR A 1045 13.29 13.30 -28.44
CA TYR A 1045 12.21 13.34 -29.42
C TYR A 1045 12.08 14.70 -30.12
N GLY A 1046 12.48 15.78 -29.46
CA GLY A 1046 12.36 17.16 -29.98
C GLY A 1046 10.98 17.80 -29.82
N TYR A 1047 9.89 17.01 -29.87
CA TYR A 1047 8.50 17.50 -29.77
C TYR A 1047 7.81 17.19 -28.43
N VAL A 1048 8.56 16.75 -27.42
CA VAL A 1048 8.03 16.51 -26.07
C VAL A 1048 8.40 17.69 -25.19
N TYR A 1049 7.43 18.34 -24.54
CA TYR A 1049 7.72 19.34 -23.51
C TYR A 1049 8.28 18.62 -22.28
N VAL A 1050 9.44 19.04 -21.77
CA VAL A 1050 10.08 18.38 -20.60
C VAL A 1050 10.49 19.41 -19.57
N ALA A 1051 10.04 19.27 -18.33
CA ALA A 1051 10.47 20.12 -17.22
C ALA A 1051 10.97 19.31 -16.01
N GLN A 1052 11.96 19.87 -15.31
CA GLN A 1052 12.43 19.38 -14.02
C GLN A 1052 12.24 20.46 -12.95
N CYS A 1053 11.56 20.11 -11.87
CA CYS A 1053 10.99 21.06 -10.91
C CYS A 1053 11.35 20.71 -9.46
N ALA A 1054 11.40 21.73 -8.59
CA ALA A 1054 11.47 21.57 -7.14
C ALA A 1054 10.78 22.78 -6.46
N MET A 1055 9.59 22.57 -5.89
CA MET A 1055 8.74 23.62 -5.29
C MET A 1055 9.46 24.43 -4.20
N GLY A 1056 10.27 23.77 -3.39
CA GLY A 1056 11.03 24.41 -2.32
C GLY A 1056 12.14 25.33 -2.84
N ALA A 1057 12.68 25.03 -4.03
CA ALA A 1057 13.71 25.83 -4.67
C ALA A 1057 13.13 27.05 -5.40
N ASP A 1058 12.14 26.85 -6.28
CA ASP A 1058 11.48 27.95 -7.00
C ASP A 1058 10.01 27.64 -7.31
N LYS A 1059 9.12 28.36 -6.61
CA LYS A 1059 7.66 28.23 -6.72
C LYS A 1059 7.11 28.87 -8.00
N ASN A 1060 7.78 29.92 -8.50
CA ASN A 1060 7.34 30.60 -9.71
C ASN A 1060 7.71 29.79 -10.94
N GLN A 1061 8.91 29.18 -10.94
CA GLN A 1061 9.31 28.22 -11.99
C GLN A 1061 8.30 27.09 -12.08
N LEU A 1062 7.90 26.48 -10.96
CA LEU A 1062 6.90 25.41 -10.95
C LEU A 1062 5.56 25.84 -11.56
N VAL A 1063 4.99 26.98 -11.15
CA VAL A 1063 3.69 27.43 -11.70
C VAL A 1063 3.80 27.74 -13.20
N LYS A 1064 4.92 28.34 -13.62
CA LYS A 1064 5.21 28.64 -15.02
C LYS A 1064 5.22 27.35 -15.86
N VAL A 1065 6.05 26.37 -15.51
CA VAL A 1065 6.21 25.15 -16.32
C VAL A 1065 4.97 24.25 -16.30
N LEU A 1066 4.20 24.23 -15.21
CA LEU A 1066 2.90 23.54 -15.19
C LEU A 1066 1.92 24.19 -16.16
N SER A 1067 1.93 25.52 -16.26
CA SER A 1067 1.04 26.27 -17.16
C SER A 1067 1.46 26.11 -18.62
N GLU A 1068 2.76 26.15 -18.90
CA GLU A 1068 3.30 25.91 -20.25
C GLU A 1068 3.06 24.47 -20.71
N ALA A 1069 3.35 23.48 -19.85
CA ALA A 1069 3.16 22.07 -20.17
C ALA A 1069 1.71 21.73 -20.50
N GLU A 1070 0.75 22.27 -19.75
CA GLU A 1070 -0.68 22.00 -19.99
C GLU A 1070 -1.23 22.73 -21.21
N ALA A 1071 -0.68 23.92 -21.51
CA ALA A 1071 -1.05 24.69 -22.70
C ALA A 1071 -0.47 24.10 -23.99
N TYR A 1072 0.69 23.43 -23.91
CA TYR A 1072 1.37 22.80 -25.04
C TYR A 1072 0.45 21.78 -25.72
N ASP A 1073 0.28 21.88 -27.04
CA ASP A 1073 -0.56 20.95 -27.79
C ASP A 1073 0.19 19.68 -28.20
N GLY A 1074 0.61 18.93 -27.18
CA GLY A 1074 1.40 17.72 -27.37
C GLY A 1074 1.78 17.07 -26.04
N PRO A 1075 2.69 16.08 -26.07
CA PRO A 1075 3.07 15.33 -24.89
C PRO A 1075 3.97 16.16 -23.97
N SER A 1076 3.64 16.16 -22.68
CA SER A 1076 4.36 16.89 -21.64
C SER A 1076 4.86 15.95 -20.54
N LEU A 1077 6.11 16.12 -20.10
CA LEU A 1077 6.73 15.39 -19.01
C LEU A 1077 7.29 16.33 -17.94
N ILE A 1078 6.75 16.27 -16.73
CA ILE A 1078 7.13 17.11 -15.61
C ILE A 1078 7.68 16.23 -14.49
N ILE A 1079 8.96 16.40 -14.14
CA ILE A 1079 9.66 15.61 -13.12
C ILE A 1079 9.87 16.46 -11.87
N CYS A 1080 9.16 16.14 -10.80
CA CYS A 1080 9.17 16.91 -9.55
C CYS A 1080 9.97 16.20 -8.47
N TYR A 1081 10.98 16.87 -7.88
CA TYR A 1081 11.69 16.31 -6.73
C TYR A 1081 10.77 16.28 -5.50
N ALA A 1082 10.56 15.08 -4.95
CA ALA A 1082 9.62 14.84 -3.86
C ALA A 1082 10.35 14.26 -2.63
N PRO A 1083 10.68 15.07 -1.61
CA PRO A 1083 11.26 14.59 -0.37
C PRO A 1083 10.37 13.54 0.31
N CYS A 1084 10.99 12.46 0.80
CA CYS A 1084 10.30 11.32 1.37
C CYS A 1084 10.88 10.92 2.73
N ILE A 1085 10.05 10.30 3.58
CA ILE A 1085 10.51 9.70 4.85
C ILE A 1085 11.64 8.68 4.63
N ASN A 1086 11.68 8.00 3.47
CA ASN A 1086 12.72 7.05 3.11
C ASN A 1086 14.09 7.71 2.87
N HIS A 1087 14.16 9.03 2.63
CA HIS A 1087 15.43 9.76 2.61
C HIS A 1087 16.04 9.86 4.01
N GLY A 1088 15.19 9.84 5.04
CA GLY A 1088 15.59 9.98 6.44
C GLY A 1088 16.22 11.34 6.70
N LEU A 1089 15.50 12.41 6.36
CA LEU A 1089 15.94 13.80 6.55
C LEU A 1089 16.28 14.05 8.03
N ARG A 1090 17.52 14.44 8.33
CA ARG A 1090 17.96 14.68 9.72
C ARG A 1090 17.20 15.84 10.37
N ALA A 1091 16.78 16.82 9.59
CA ALA A 1091 16.00 17.96 10.05
C ALA A 1091 14.49 17.66 10.15
N GLY A 1092 14.05 16.45 9.78
CA GLY A 1092 12.65 16.02 9.77
C GLY A 1092 11.86 16.49 8.54
N MET A 1093 10.68 15.88 8.33
CA MET A 1093 9.80 16.19 7.21
C MET A 1093 9.12 17.56 7.28
N GLY A 1094 9.27 18.29 8.40
CA GLY A 1094 8.88 19.71 8.48
C GLY A 1094 9.80 20.65 7.69
N LYS A 1095 10.90 20.11 7.15
CA LYS A 1095 11.90 20.82 6.34
C LYS A 1095 11.96 20.31 4.90
N SER A 1096 10.91 19.65 4.40
CA SER A 1096 10.88 19.10 3.04
C SER A 1096 11.15 20.19 1.99
N GLN A 1097 10.51 21.35 2.12
CA GLN A 1097 10.73 22.48 1.20
C GLN A 1097 12.15 23.06 1.28
N GLU A 1098 12.73 23.14 2.48
CA GLU A 1098 14.13 23.55 2.65
C GLU A 1098 15.08 22.54 2.00
N GLN A 1099 14.77 21.24 2.08
CA GLN A 1099 15.57 20.18 1.48
C GLN A 1099 15.55 20.24 -0.05
N GLU A 1100 14.40 20.48 -0.68
CA GLU A 1100 14.29 20.72 -2.13
C GLU A 1100 15.16 21.91 -2.57
N LYS A 1101 15.15 23.00 -1.80
CA LYS A 1101 16.01 24.16 -2.05
C LYS A 1101 17.50 23.80 -1.99
N LYS A 1102 17.91 23.08 -0.94
CA LYS A 1102 19.30 22.64 -0.76
C LYS A 1102 19.75 21.70 -1.88
N ALA A 1103 18.88 20.82 -2.35
CA ALA A 1103 19.16 19.93 -3.47
C ALA A 1103 19.55 20.72 -4.74
N VAL A 1104 18.82 21.79 -5.04
CA VAL A 1104 19.12 22.65 -6.20
C VAL A 1104 20.37 23.49 -5.98
N GLU A 1105 20.53 24.12 -4.81
CA GLU A 1105 21.70 24.96 -4.49
C GLU A 1105 23.02 24.18 -4.52
N ALA A 1106 22.97 22.88 -4.19
CA ALA A 1106 24.11 21.97 -4.18
C ALA A 1106 24.40 21.31 -5.55
N GLY A 1107 23.56 21.54 -6.57
CA GLY A 1107 23.70 20.89 -7.88
C GLY A 1107 23.34 19.41 -7.89
N TYR A 1108 22.62 18.96 -6.86
CA TYR A 1108 22.07 17.62 -6.78
C TYR A 1108 20.82 17.45 -7.65
N TRP A 1109 20.04 18.51 -7.79
CA TRP A 1109 18.89 18.61 -8.68
C TRP A 1109 19.03 19.89 -9.50
N HIS A 1110 18.54 19.91 -10.74
CA HIS A 1110 18.58 21.10 -11.59
C HIS A 1110 17.16 21.51 -11.98
N LEU A 1111 16.91 22.80 -12.08
CA LEU A 1111 15.64 23.29 -12.63
C LEU A 1111 15.88 23.63 -14.09
N TYR A 1112 15.07 23.07 -14.97
CA TYR A 1112 15.10 23.36 -16.40
C TYR A 1112 13.72 23.09 -17.02
N HIS A 1113 13.50 23.64 -18.21
CA HIS A 1113 12.44 23.22 -19.11
C HIS A 1113 12.95 23.17 -20.55
N TYR A 1114 12.36 22.28 -21.33
CA TYR A 1114 12.50 22.13 -22.76
C TYR A 1114 11.14 22.40 -23.37
N ASN A 1115 10.99 23.50 -24.10
CA ASN A 1115 9.75 23.86 -24.78
C ASN A 1115 9.95 23.78 -26.31
N PRO A 1116 9.35 22.79 -26.99
CA PRO A 1116 9.42 22.65 -28.44
C PRO A 1116 8.99 23.91 -29.22
N GLU A 1117 8.02 24.67 -28.73
CA GLU A 1117 7.50 25.86 -29.41
C GLU A 1117 8.53 27.01 -29.51
N LEU A 1118 9.57 26.99 -28.67
CA LEU A 1118 10.66 27.97 -28.77
C LEU A 1118 11.51 27.75 -30.02
N GLU A 1119 11.61 26.51 -30.48
CA GLU A 1119 12.35 26.17 -31.69
C GLU A 1119 11.67 26.76 -32.94
N GLU A 1120 10.34 26.72 -33.00
CA GLU A 1120 9.53 27.38 -34.04
C GLU A 1120 9.74 28.91 -34.07
N GLN A 1121 10.12 29.49 -32.92
CA GLN A 1121 10.45 30.92 -32.80
C GLN A 1121 11.94 31.23 -33.07
N GLY A 1122 12.72 30.24 -33.53
CA GLY A 1122 14.16 30.36 -33.75
C GLY A 1122 14.98 30.54 -32.47
N LYS A 1123 14.45 30.11 -31.32
CA LYS A 1123 15.12 30.16 -30.01
C LYS A 1123 15.58 28.76 -29.60
N ASN A 1124 16.45 28.69 -28.61
CA ASN A 1124 16.86 27.41 -28.04
C ASN A 1124 15.69 26.85 -27.19
N PRO A 1125 15.19 25.63 -27.47
CA PRO A 1125 14.11 25.03 -26.71
C PRO A 1125 14.50 24.71 -25.26
N PHE A 1126 15.78 24.49 -24.97
CA PHE A 1126 16.26 24.18 -23.62
C PHE A 1126 16.63 25.43 -22.83
N VAL A 1127 15.99 25.59 -21.67
CA VAL A 1127 16.26 26.67 -20.71
C VAL A 1127 16.67 26.08 -19.37
N LEU A 1128 17.88 26.42 -18.92
CA LEU A 1128 18.36 26.06 -17.58
C LEU A 1128 17.95 27.14 -16.57
N ASP A 1129 16.87 26.89 -15.83
CA ASP A 1129 16.30 27.84 -14.86
C ASP A 1129 17.15 27.96 -13.58
N SER A 1130 17.77 26.87 -13.14
CA SER A 1130 18.64 26.88 -11.96
C SER A 1130 19.98 27.54 -12.23
N LYS A 1131 20.50 28.27 -11.25
CA LYS A 1131 21.82 28.92 -11.33
C LYS A 1131 22.94 27.89 -11.18
N GLU A 1132 24.16 28.31 -11.51
CA GLU A 1132 25.36 27.53 -11.21
C GLU A 1132 25.42 27.16 -9.72
N PRO A 1133 25.55 25.86 -9.37
CA PRO A 1133 25.60 25.40 -7.99
C PRO A 1133 26.77 26.00 -7.21
N LYS A 1134 26.49 26.44 -5.97
CA LYS A 1134 27.51 27.03 -5.07
C LYS A 1134 27.59 26.36 -3.71
N ALA A 1135 26.56 25.62 -3.31
CA ALA A 1135 26.56 24.91 -2.04
C ALA A 1135 27.36 23.60 -2.14
N SER A 1136 27.80 23.09 -0.99
CA SER A 1136 28.53 21.83 -0.89
C SER A 1136 27.61 20.66 -1.21
N PHE A 1137 27.93 19.91 -2.27
CA PHE A 1137 27.26 18.65 -2.60
C PHE A 1137 27.39 17.64 -1.46
N ARG A 1138 28.56 17.61 -0.81
CA ARG A 1138 28.84 16.74 0.34
C ARG A 1138 27.89 17.02 1.50
N ASP A 1139 27.68 18.28 1.84
CA ASP A 1139 26.85 18.68 2.98
C ASP A 1139 25.38 18.30 2.75
N PHE A 1140 24.91 18.40 1.50
CA PHE A 1140 23.59 17.91 1.11
C PHE A 1140 23.46 16.40 1.35
N LEU A 1141 24.42 15.58 0.88
CA LEU A 1141 24.37 14.14 1.16
C LEU A 1141 24.35 13.85 2.67
N MET A 1142 25.14 14.60 3.45
CA MET A 1142 25.22 14.40 4.90
C MET A 1142 23.97 14.87 5.67
N SER A 1143 23.03 15.57 5.02
CA SER A 1143 21.75 15.96 5.63
C SER A 1143 20.73 14.81 5.65
N GLU A 1144 21.00 13.70 4.96
CA GLU A 1144 20.08 12.57 4.81
C GLU A 1144 20.66 11.25 5.35
N SER A 1145 19.79 10.44 5.96
CA SER A 1145 20.20 9.16 6.54
C SER A 1145 20.53 8.12 5.49
N ARG A 1146 19.89 8.15 4.31
CA ARG A 1146 20.16 7.22 3.20
C ARG A 1146 21.59 7.30 2.65
N TYR A 1147 22.30 8.41 2.85
CA TYR A 1147 23.72 8.50 2.52
C TYR A 1147 24.57 8.18 3.74
N THR A 1148 24.25 8.76 4.90
CA THR A 1148 25.10 8.67 6.09
C THR A 1148 25.11 7.29 6.75
N SER A 1149 24.14 6.43 6.44
CA SER A 1149 24.14 5.02 6.85
C SER A 1149 25.30 4.25 6.24
N LEU A 1150 25.67 4.52 4.98
CA LEU A 1150 26.77 3.85 4.29
C LEU A 1150 28.12 4.10 4.96
N ALA A 1151 28.40 5.34 5.34
CA ALA A 1151 29.64 5.69 6.04
C ALA A 1151 29.78 4.98 7.40
N LYS A 1152 28.67 4.54 8.01
CA LYS A 1152 28.71 3.77 9.27
C LYS A 1152 29.00 2.29 9.05
N THR A 1153 28.57 1.73 7.93
CA THR A 1153 28.74 0.30 7.62
C THR A 1153 30.03 0.02 6.86
N ASN A 1154 30.40 0.89 5.91
CA ASN A 1154 31.62 0.79 5.12
C ASN A 1154 32.17 2.19 4.76
N PRO A 1155 32.98 2.80 5.64
CA PRO A 1155 33.50 4.17 5.46
C PRO A 1155 34.30 4.38 4.17
N GLU A 1156 35.12 3.40 3.78
CA GLU A 1156 35.98 3.49 2.59
C GLU A 1156 35.14 3.51 1.30
N MET A 1157 34.21 2.58 1.17
CA MET A 1157 33.27 2.54 0.04
C MET A 1157 32.41 3.81 0.00
N ALA A 1158 32.01 4.32 1.16
CA ALA A 1158 31.23 5.54 1.24
C ALA A 1158 31.98 6.71 0.60
N GLU A 1159 33.22 7.00 1.00
CA GLU A 1159 34.02 8.09 0.43
C GLU A 1159 34.22 7.95 -1.09
N GLN A 1160 34.46 6.74 -1.58
CA GLN A 1160 34.56 6.47 -3.03
C GLN A 1160 33.26 6.80 -3.76
N LEU A 1161 32.11 6.34 -3.24
CA LEU A 1161 30.81 6.56 -3.85
C LEU A 1161 30.33 8.01 -3.72
N TYR A 1162 30.65 8.71 -2.64
CA TYR A 1162 30.35 10.14 -2.49
C TYR A 1162 31.11 10.98 -3.51
N ALA A 1163 32.40 10.73 -3.68
CA ALA A 1163 33.20 11.39 -4.71
C ALA A 1163 32.69 11.07 -6.12
N LYS A 1164 32.23 9.83 -6.37
CA LYS A 1164 31.59 9.46 -7.63
C LYS A 1164 30.29 10.22 -7.86
N ALA A 1165 29.41 10.29 -6.84
CA ALA A 1165 28.14 11.00 -6.94
C ALA A 1165 28.35 12.49 -7.26
N GLU A 1166 29.33 13.14 -6.63
CA GLU A 1166 29.66 14.54 -6.93
C GLU A 1166 30.18 14.72 -8.36
N ARG A 1167 31.02 13.79 -8.85
CA ARG A 1167 31.47 13.80 -10.25
C ARG A 1167 30.32 13.63 -11.24
N ASP A 1168 29.40 12.70 -10.96
CA ASP A 1168 28.23 12.46 -11.82
C ASP A 1168 27.31 13.69 -11.85
N ALA A 1169 27.09 14.35 -10.71
CA ALA A 1169 26.34 15.59 -10.62
C ALA A 1169 26.99 16.74 -11.41
N LYS A 1170 28.31 16.95 -11.26
CA LYS A 1170 29.07 17.94 -12.05
C LYS A 1170 28.99 17.66 -13.54
N ARG A 1171 29.13 16.39 -13.94
CA ARG A 1171 29.01 15.98 -15.35
C ARG A 1171 27.62 16.33 -15.90
N ARG A 1172 26.56 16.04 -15.16
CA ARG A 1172 25.18 16.35 -15.57
C ARG A 1172 24.95 17.86 -15.72
N TYR A 1173 25.44 18.66 -14.77
CA TYR A 1173 25.40 20.12 -14.89
C TYR A 1173 26.08 20.62 -16.17
N CYS A 1174 27.30 20.14 -16.47
CA CYS A 1174 28.02 20.53 -17.68
C CYS A 1174 27.24 20.17 -18.97
N VAL A 1175 26.57 19.02 -18.99
CA VAL A 1175 25.70 18.62 -20.12
C VAL A 1175 24.54 19.61 -20.27
N TYR A 1176 23.79 19.90 -19.21
CA TYR A 1176 22.67 20.83 -19.29
C TYR A 1176 23.11 22.26 -19.64
N LYS A 1177 24.24 22.70 -19.11
CA LYS A 1177 24.86 23.97 -19.50
C LYS A 1177 25.16 24.01 -21.01
N SER A 1178 25.73 22.94 -21.55
CA SER A 1178 26.01 22.85 -22.99
C SER A 1178 24.74 22.87 -23.85
N LEU A 1179 23.64 22.28 -23.37
CA LEU A 1179 22.34 22.35 -24.04
C LEU A 1179 21.79 23.78 -24.04
N ALA A 1180 21.88 24.50 -22.92
CA ALA A 1180 21.42 25.88 -22.82
C ALA A 1180 22.27 26.87 -23.64
N GLU A 1181 23.57 26.57 -23.82
CA GLU A 1181 24.51 27.38 -24.63
C GLU A 1181 24.52 26.98 -26.12
N ALA A 1182 23.84 25.89 -26.50
CA ALA A 1182 23.73 25.47 -27.89
C ALA A 1182 23.04 26.54 -28.74
N LYS A 1183 23.50 26.69 -29.98
CA LYS A 1183 22.83 27.57 -30.94
C LYS A 1183 21.49 26.95 -31.34
N PRO A 1184 20.42 27.76 -31.53
CA PRO A 1184 19.19 27.27 -32.14
C PRO A 1184 19.47 26.62 -33.49
N LEU A 1185 18.72 25.57 -33.84
CA LEU A 1185 18.73 25.06 -35.21
C LEU A 1185 18.16 26.17 -36.12
N GLU A 1186 18.83 26.42 -37.25
CA GLU A 1186 18.30 27.34 -38.26
C GLU A 1186 17.05 26.69 -38.87
N ALA A 1187 15.92 27.38 -38.86
CA ALA A 1187 14.70 26.89 -39.51
C ALA A 1187 14.98 26.74 -41.02
N GLU A 1188 14.86 25.53 -41.55
CA GLU A 1188 14.92 25.25 -43.00
C GLU A 1188 13.69 25.74 -43.76
#